data_AF-A0A7K0PDN8-F1
#
_entry.id   AF-A0A7K0PDN8-F1
#
_cell.length_a   1.000
_cell.length_b   1.000
_cell.length_c   1.000
_cell.angle_alpha   90.00
_cell.angle_beta   90.00
_cell.angle_gamma   90.00
#
_symmetry.space_group_name_H-M   'P 1'
#
loop_
_entity.id
_entity.type
_entity.pdbx_description
1 polymer ?
#
loop_
_entity_poly.entity_id
_entity_poly.type
_entity_poly.pdbx_seq_one_letter_code
_entity_poly.pdbx_strand_id
1 'polypeptide(L)'
;MVARLDNEPQHETLVRALTALENLDHRGAAGADARTGDGAGILVQIPHEFLRSVVDFELPEPGSYAVGMCFLPRDETARHRIEEMIERNVRTEGQRVLGWRDVPVREAEIGDTANQARPYFRQIFIEAGPGFDHDQDAFERKLYVIRRICELATPEFYASTFSSRTLVYKGMLLSAQVPAFFPDLQDERFKSAIALVHSRFSTNTFPSWDRAHPNRVIAHNGEINTLRGNINWMRARESQLASHLFGGDIGKIKPVVRPGGSDSATFDNVLELLMLSGRSLPHAVMMMVPEAYEGRDDMTPELRGFYAYHSLLMEPWDGPAAVLFTDGRTVGATLDRNGLRPGRWAQTKDGWIVLGSEAGMLDIHPSNIERLGRLAPGQLFLVDLEAGRVVSDAEVKKQVATQRPYEAWHTDQVVHFSDLEKRTAVHESGEHLRQLQQAFGYTQEDERVLLTPMASGGAEPIGSMGNDAALAVLSDKRPPLFSYFKQLFAQVTNPPIDPIREDIVMSLSSSIGGQRNLLEETPEHAHHLVLKHPVLRNDEMETLRQVDQGIFKSHTLDITWPVVDGPDGILKRLANACDEAYDAIRAGRNVLILSDRAASASRVAIPSLLAVAAIHHHLVREGVRLEAGLVIESAEPREVHHFATLLGYGAAAINPYLMFDTVDSLVAQGRIPDVDDAATAQKNVVKAIGKGLLKAISKMGISTIASYSGAQIFEAVGLHADLVDRYFTGTASRIGGVGVEVLAQETLERHARAWILDAENDPTEVGARVETLLPVGGMYSWRRDGEHHMWNPTTISLLQHAVRTGDRDAPDDDARAKFREFSDASNGNATRKATLRGLMAFDTDGVEPVPLEEVEPASAIVKRFVTGAMSLGSISTEAHE
;
A
#
# COMPACT_ATOMS: atom_id res chain seq x y z
N MET A 1 -18.83 3.43 20.32
CA MET A 1 -18.15 3.50 21.63
C MET A 1 -19.10 4.13 22.64
N VAL A 2 -19.21 3.52 23.81
CA VAL A 2 -19.90 4.07 24.99
C VAL A 2 -18.95 3.94 26.18
N ALA A 3 -18.82 4.98 26.99
CA ALA A 3 -17.98 4.97 28.20
C ALA A 3 -18.63 5.76 29.35
N ARG A 4 -18.31 5.38 30.59
CA ARG A 4 -18.72 6.07 31.82
C ARG A 4 -17.55 6.86 32.40
N LEU A 5 -17.72 8.16 32.62
CA LEU A 5 -16.62 9.03 33.08
C LEU A 5 -16.11 8.70 34.47
N ASP A 6 -16.94 8.16 35.36
CA ASP A 6 -16.52 7.82 36.73
C ASP A 6 -15.88 6.42 36.85
N ASN A 7 -15.66 5.73 35.72
CA ASN A 7 -15.04 4.40 35.64
C ASN A 7 -15.73 3.28 36.41
N GLU A 8 -16.96 3.49 36.87
CA GLU A 8 -17.72 2.44 37.56
C GLU A 8 -18.37 1.49 36.55
N PRO A 9 -18.08 0.18 36.60
CA PRO A 9 -18.66 -0.79 35.69
C PRO A 9 -20.18 -0.93 35.86
N GLN A 10 -20.92 -0.82 34.76
CA GLN A 10 -22.38 -1.00 34.77
C GLN A 10 -22.85 -1.85 33.59
N HIS A 11 -23.95 -2.58 33.79
CA HIS A 11 -24.59 -3.34 32.72
C HIS A 11 -25.23 -2.41 31.68
N GLU A 12 -25.68 -1.22 32.10
CA GLU A 12 -26.25 -0.20 31.22
C GLU A 12 -25.27 0.24 30.12
N THR A 13 -23.96 0.24 30.37
CA THR A 13 -22.94 0.50 29.34
C THR A 13 -23.05 -0.47 28.17
N LEU A 14 -23.26 -1.76 28.45
CA LEU A 14 -23.44 -2.79 27.43
C LEU A 14 -24.75 -2.59 26.69
N VAL A 15 -25.84 -2.39 27.41
CA VAL A 15 -27.17 -2.17 26.82
C VAL A 15 -27.13 -1.00 25.83
N ARG A 16 -26.58 0.14 26.25
CA ARG A 16 -26.41 1.32 25.39
C ARG A 16 -25.53 1.01 24.17
N ALA A 17 -24.42 0.31 24.35
CA ALA A 17 -23.54 -0.02 23.23
C ALA A 17 -24.20 -0.96 22.22
N LEU A 18 -24.95 -1.96 22.68
CA LEU A 18 -25.68 -2.90 21.83
C LEU A 18 -26.86 -2.23 21.10
N THR A 19 -27.61 -1.34 21.78
CA THR A 19 -28.62 -0.51 21.11
C THR A 19 -27.99 0.38 20.03
N ALA A 20 -26.82 0.97 20.30
CA ALA A 20 -26.09 1.74 19.29
C ALA A 20 -25.65 0.88 18.09
N LEU A 21 -25.26 -0.38 18.33
CA LEU A 21 -24.91 -1.34 17.27
C LEU A 21 -26.12 -1.70 16.39
N GLU A 22 -27.28 -1.95 17.01
CA GLU A 22 -28.55 -2.22 16.31
C GLU A 22 -29.00 -1.04 15.46
N ASN A 23 -28.89 0.18 15.97
CA ASN A 23 -29.24 1.39 15.23
C ASN A 23 -28.29 1.72 14.07
N LEU A 24 -27.21 0.94 13.89
CA LEU A 24 -26.27 1.03 12.77
C LEU A 24 -26.43 -0.12 11.76
N ASP A 25 -27.46 -0.96 11.88
CA ASP A 25 -27.66 -2.13 11.02
C ASP A 25 -27.83 -1.75 9.53
N HIS A 26 -28.38 -0.56 9.22
CA HIS A 26 -28.47 -0.04 7.84
C HIS A 26 -27.13 0.21 7.16
N ARG A 27 -26.01 0.17 7.91
CA ARG A 27 -24.65 0.27 7.39
C ARG A 27 -23.97 -1.09 7.23
N GLY A 28 -24.58 -2.17 7.73
CA GLY A 28 -24.12 -3.53 7.55
C GLY A 28 -24.59 -4.12 6.23
N ALA A 29 -23.93 -5.20 5.80
CA ALA A 29 -24.45 -6.09 4.76
C ALA A 29 -24.93 -7.40 5.39
N ALA A 30 -26.02 -7.93 4.85
CA ALA A 30 -26.35 -9.35 4.99
C ALA A 30 -25.68 -10.12 3.84
N GLY A 31 -25.21 -11.33 4.15
CA GLY A 31 -24.61 -12.24 3.20
C GLY A 31 -25.63 -12.84 2.22
N ALA A 32 -25.24 -13.93 1.56
CA ALA A 32 -26.10 -14.61 0.58
C ALA A 32 -27.42 -15.15 1.20
N ASP A 33 -27.42 -15.44 2.50
CA ASP A 33 -28.64 -15.66 3.29
C ASP A 33 -28.91 -14.45 4.20
N ALA A 34 -30.19 -14.12 4.39
CA ALA A 34 -30.61 -12.93 5.15
C ALA A 34 -30.29 -12.99 6.66
N ARG A 35 -29.78 -14.12 7.17
CA ARG A 35 -29.48 -14.35 8.59
C ARG A 35 -27.99 -14.42 8.90
N THR A 36 -27.15 -14.21 7.89
CA THR A 36 -25.70 -14.23 7.98
C THR A 36 -25.19 -12.81 7.80
N GLY A 37 -24.57 -12.24 8.82
CA GLY A 37 -23.93 -10.92 8.74
C GLY A 37 -22.45 -11.02 8.44
N ASP A 38 -21.87 -9.98 7.83
CA ASP A 38 -20.42 -9.94 7.50
C ASP A 38 -19.49 -9.85 8.71
N GLY A 39 -20.04 -9.49 9.87
CA GLY A 39 -19.37 -9.54 11.16
C GLY A 39 -19.78 -8.42 12.10
N ALA A 40 -20.09 -8.78 13.34
CA ALA A 40 -20.39 -7.83 14.40
C ALA A 40 -19.80 -8.31 15.74
N GLY A 41 -19.59 -7.36 16.65
CA GLY A 41 -19.05 -7.69 17.96
C GLY A 41 -18.96 -6.51 18.91
N ILE A 42 -18.52 -6.83 20.12
CA ILE A 42 -18.36 -5.93 21.25
C ILE A 42 -17.06 -6.24 22.01
N LEU A 43 -16.30 -5.20 22.34
CA LEU A 43 -15.19 -5.21 23.28
C LEU A 43 -15.63 -4.52 24.56
N VAL A 44 -15.34 -5.16 25.68
CA VAL A 44 -15.65 -4.71 27.05
C VAL A 44 -14.43 -4.86 27.94
N GLN A 45 -14.46 -4.25 29.12
CA GLN A 45 -13.57 -4.66 30.21
C GLN A 45 -13.97 -6.03 30.76
N ILE A 46 -13.04 -6.73 31.43
CA ILE A 46 -13.31 -8.03 32.06
C ILE A 46 -14.43 -7.91 33.12
N PRO A 47 -15.56 -8.62 32.95
CA PRO A 47 -16.69 -8.56 33.88
C PRO A 47 -16.47 -9.55 35.04
N HIS A 48 -15.61 -9.19 36.00
CA HIS A 48 -15.16 -10.10 37.06
C HIS A 48 -16.31 -10.76 37.86
N GLU A 49 -17.33 -9.99 38.26
CA GLU A 49 -18.50 -10.50 39.01
C GLU A 49 -19.22 -11.63 38.24
N PHE A 50 -19.44 -11.41 36.94
CA PHE A 50 -20.02 -12.41 36.06
C PHE A 50 -19.12 -13.65 35.95
N LEU A 51 -17.85 -13.47 35.58
CA LEU A 51 -16.92 -14.57 35.33
C LEU A 51 -16.75 -15.47 36.56
N ARG A 52 -16.61 -14.88 37.75
CA ARG A 52 -16.50 -15.61 39.02
C ARG A 52 -17.72 -16.49 39.29
N SER A 53 -18.89 -16.12 38.79
CA SER A 53 -20.14 -16.85 39.00
C SER A 53 -20.41 -17.98 38.00
N VAL A 54 -19.65 -18.05 36.90
CA VAL A 54 -19.87 -18.99 35.79
C VAL A 54 -18.71 -19.97 35.59
N VAL A 55 -17.71 -19.96 36.47
CA VAL A 55 -16.61 -20.94 36.50
C VAL A 55 -16.66 -21.74 37.80
N ASP A 56 -16.08 -22.93 37.79
CA ASP A 56 -16.03 -23.88 38.91
C ASP A 56 -14.71 -23.82 39.70
N PHE A 57 -13.78 -22.94 39.32
CA PHE A 57 -12.52 -22.67 39.99
C PHE A 57 -12.47 -21.26 40.59
N GLU A 58 -11.59 -21.06 41.58
CA GLU A 58 -11.41 -19.76 42.23
C GLU A 58 -10.69 -18.78 41.30
N LEU A 59 -11.30 -17.61 41.08
CA LEU A 59 -10.67 -16.51 40.35
C LEU A 59 -9.96 -15.56 41.31
N PRO A 60 -8.70 -15.19 41.03
CA PRO A 60 -8.02 -14.08 41.69
C PRO A 60 -8.76 -12.74 41.48
N GLU A 61 -8.33 -11.73 42.23
CA GLU A 61 -8.82 -10.36 42.05
C GLU A 61 -8.53 -9.82 40.64
N PRO A 62 -9.34 -8.86 40.13
CA PRO A 62 -9.10 -8.22 38.84
C PRO A 62 -7.66 -7.73 38.66
N GLY A 63 -7.08 -7.98 37.50
CA GLY A 63 -5.69 -7.64 37.18
C GLY A 63 -4.66 -8.73 37.53
N SER A 64 -5.00 -9.69 38.40
CA SER A 64 -4.14 -10.85 38.71
C SER A 64 -4.44 -12.09 37.86
N TYR A 65 -5.50 -12.04 37.05
CA TYR A 65 -5.85 -13.07 36.09
C TYR A 65 -6.24 -12.47 34.75
N ALA A 66 -6.17 -13.30 33.71
CA ALA A 66 -6.50 -12.99 32.34
C ALA A 66 -7.44 -14.02 31.75
N VAL A 67 -8.13 -13.59 30.69
CA VAL A 67 -9.04 -14.41 29.90
C VAL A 67 -8.58 -14.41 28.46
N GLY A 68 -8.38 -15.60 27.90
CA GLY A 68 -8.21 -15.81 26.46
C GLY A 68 -9.52 -16.27 25.84
N MET A 69 -10.11 -15.48 24.94
CA MET A 69 -11.28 -15.89 24.16
C MET A 69 -10.81 -16.61 22.88
N CYS A 70 -10.87 -17.95 22.91
CA CYS A 70 -10.29 -18.83 21.91
C CYS A 70 -11.33 -19.34 20.91
N PHE A 71 -11.02 -19.19 19.62
CA PHE A 71 -11.75 -19.78 18.51
C PHE A 71 -10.99 -21.04 18.12
N LEU A 72 -11.62 -22.19 18.34
CA LEU A 72 -11.01 -23.51 18.17
C LEU A 72 -11.75 -24.32 17.09
N PRO A 73 -11.12 -25.34 16.49
CA PRO A 73 -11.81 -26.27 15.61
C PRO A 73 -12.99 -26.96 16.31
N ARG A 74 -14.02 -27.32 15.53
CA ARG A 74 -15.18 -28.08 16.03
C ARG A 74 -14.85 -29.56 16.28
N ASP A 75 -13.84 -30.09 15.58
CA ASP A 75 -13.32 -31.43 15.83
C ASP A 75 -12.71 -31.48 17.23
N GLU A 76 -13.25 -32.34 18.07
CA GLU A 76 -12.85 -32.48 19.48
C GLU A 76 -11.39 -32.92 19.66
N THR A 77 -10.88 -33.79 18.78
CA THR A 77 -9.49 -34.25 18.86
C THR A 77 -8.53 -33.14 18.45
N ALA A 78 -8.83 -32.41 17.38
CA ALA A 78 -8.04 -31.24 16.97
C ALA A 78 -8.07 -30.16 18.07
N ARG A 79 -9.26 -29.87 18.60
CA ARG A 79 -9.46 -28.91 19.69
C ARG A 79 -8.63 -29.24 20.92
N HIS A 80 -8.70 -30.47 21.44
CA HIS A 80 -7.94 -30.86 22.62
C HIS A 80 -6.43 -30.73 22.43
N ARG A 81 -5.90 -31.05 21.23
CA ARG A 81 -4.47 -30.86 20.94
C ARG A 81 -4.04 -29.40 21.02
N ILE A 82 -4.89 -28.49 20.52
CA ILE A 82 -4.63 -27.05 20.58
C ILE A 82 -4.72 -26.55 22.02
N GLU A 83 -5.72 -27.00 22.79
CA GLU A 83 -5.85 -26.64 24.21
C GLU A 83 -4.62 -27.08 25.02
N GLU A 84 -4.17 -28.32 24.86
CA GLU A 84 -2.95 -28.82 25.50
C GLU A 84 -1.70 -28.01 25.10
N MET A 85 -1.63 -27.59 23.84
CA MET A 85 -0.55 -26.75 23.33
C MET A 85 -0.59 -25.35 23.95
N ILE A 86 -1.77 -24.73 24.06
CA ILE A 86 -1.94 -23.44 24.74
C ILE A 86 -1.53 -23.57 26.20
N GLU A 87 -2.07 -24.54 26.93
CA GLU A 87 -1.74 -24.73 28.34
C GLU A 87 -0.25 -24.98 28.57
N ARG A 88 0.38 -25.77 27.69
CA ARG A 88 1.83 -26.00 27.75
C ARG A 88 2.60 -24.71 27.59
N ASN A 89 2.26 -23.89 26.59
CA ASN A 89 2.92 -22.60 26.38
C ASN A 89 2.67 -21.63 27.53
N VAL A 90 1.47 -21.59 28.11
CA VAL A 90 1.17 -20.80 29.31
C VAL A 90 2.10 -21.18 30.47
N ARG A 91 2.27 -22.49 30.73
CA ARG A 91 3.15 -23.00 31.80
C ARG A 91 4.64 -22.75 31.49
N THR A 92 5.06 -22.96 30.24
CA THR A 92 6.44 -22.72 29.78
C THR A 92 6.84 -21.25 29.93
N GLU A 93 5.88 -20.35 29.70
CA GLU A 93 6.05 -18.90 29.89
C GLU A 93 5.82 -18.44 31.34
N GLY A 94 5.78 -19.38 32.28
CA GLY A 94 5.79 -19.13 33.73
C GLY A 94 4.45 -18.73 34.34
N GLN A 95 3.34 -18.86 33.61
CA GLN A 95 2.00 -18.51 34.08
C GLN A 95 1.21 -19.75 34.53
N ARG A 96 0.15 -19.56 35.32
CA ARG A 96 -0.68 -20.67 35.83
C ARG A 96 -2.02 -20.74 35.09
N VAL A 97 -2.32 -21.88 34.49
CA VAL A 97 -3.66 -22.16 33.95
C VAL A 97 -4.60 -22.44 35.13
N LEU A 98 -5.68 -21.68 35.24
CA LEU A 98 -6.73 -21.87 36.23
C LEU A 98 -7.77 -22.89 35.75
N GLY A 99 -8.19 -22.77 34.48
CA GLY A 99 -9.15 -23.68 33.87
C GLY A 99 -9.71 -23.16 32.55
N TRP A 100 -10.61 -23.95 31.97
CA TRP A 100 -11.32 -23.63 30.74
C TRP A 100 -12.82 -23.50 31.02
N ARG A 101 -13.48 -22.60 30.29
CA ARG A 101 -14.93 -22.44 30.27
C ARG A 101 -15.44 -22.56 28.84
N ASP A 102 -16.45 -23.39 28.63
CA ASP A 102 -17.22 -23.37 27.38
C ASP A 102 -18.11 -22.13 27.33
N VAL A 103 -18.00 -21.36 26.24
CA VAL A 103 -18.82 -20.15 26.08
C VAL A 103 -20.20 -20.58 25.55
N PRO A 104 -21.29 -20.29 26.29
CA PRO A 104 -22.62 -20.65 25.84
C PRO A 104 -22.97 -19.85 24.58
N VAL A 105 -23.56 -20.54 23.60
CA VAL A 105 -23.96 -19.95 22.32
C VAL A 105 -25.32 -20.48 21.88
N ARG A 106 -26.14 -19.63 21.25
CA ARG A 106 -27.45 -20.02 20.71
C ARG A 106 -27.39 -20.17 19.19
N GLU A 107 -27.10 -21.38 18.72
CA GLU A 107 -26.92 -21.70 17.29
C GLU A 107 -28.15 -21.38 16.42
N ALA A 108 -29.34 -21.43 17.01
CA ALA A 108 -30.59 -21.14 16.32
C ALA A 108 -30.74 -19.66 15.91
N GLU A 109 -29.92 -18.75 16.44
CA GLU A 109 -30.02 -17.29 16.21
C GLU A 109 -29.35 -16.84 14.90
N ILE A 110 -28.48 -17.67 14.31
CA ILE A 110 -27.66 -17.30 13.13
C ILE A 110 -28.01 -18.14 11.90
N GLY A 111 -27.56 -17.69 10.72
CA GLY A 111 -27.73 -18.41 9.46
C GLY A 111 -26.90 -19.69 9.35
N ASP A 112 -27.30 -20.59 8.45
CA ASP A 112 -26.64 -21.89 8.26
C ASP A 112 -25.19 -21.74 7.79
N THR A 113 -24.93 -20.76 6.92
CA THR A 113 -23.58 -20.46 6.40
C THR A 113 -22.64 -20.08 7.53
N ALA A 114 -23.07 -19.18 8.42
CA ALA A 114 -22.30 -18.77 9.60
C ALA A 114 -22.08 -19.96 10.55
N ASN A 115 -23.12 -20.77 10.80
CA ASN A 115 -23.04 -21.97 11.66
C ASN A 115 -22.06 -23.03 11.14
N GLN A 116 -21.98 -23.23 9.82
CA GLN A 116 -21.05 -24.19 9.20
C GLN A 116 -19.59 -23.80 9.45
N ALA A 117 -19.27 -22.51 9.30
CA ALA A 117 -17.92 -21.97 9.51
C ALA A 117 -17.60 -21.60 10.97
N ARG A 118 -18.57 -21.76 11.89
CA ARG A 118 -18.46 -21.32 13.28
C ARG A 118 -17.35 -22.09 14.02
N PRO A 119 -16.44 -21.40 14.73
CA PRO A 119 -15.49 -22.06 15.61
C PRO A 119 -16.18 -22.56 16.89
N TYR A 120 -15.51 -23.46 17.60
CA TYR A 120 -15.89 -23.79 18.97
C TYR A 120 -15.28 -22.76 19.93
N PHE A 121 -16.11 -22.07 20.71
CA PHE A 121 -15.68 -20.97 21.58
C PHE A 121 -15.37 -21.48 22.99
N ARG A 122 -14.13 -21.25 23.45
CA ARG A 122 -13.74 -21.50 24.83
C ARG A 122 -12.96 -20.33 25.41
N GLN A 123 -13.10 -20.15 26.71
CA GLN A 123 -12.30 -19.20 27.47
C GLN A 123 -11.26 -19.94 28.30
N ILE A 124 -9.99 -19.59 28.14
CA ILE A 124 -8.92 -20.02 29.05
C ILE A 124 -8.70 -18.95 30.11
N PHE A 125 -8.58 -19.36 31.37
CA PHE A 125 -8.29 -18.48 32.50
C PHE A 125 -6.86 -18.71 32.96
N ILE A 126 -6.11 -17.62 33.07
CA ILE A 126 -4.67 -17.65 33.34
C ILE A 126 -4.38 -16.70 34.48
N GLU A 127 -3.79 -17.20 35.55
CA GLU A 127 -3.27 -16.37 36.63
C GLU A 127 -1.83 -15.97 36.33
N ALA A 128 -1.50 -14.73 36.70
CA ALA A 128 -0.14 -14.22 36.67
C ALA A 128 0.78 -15.06 37.56
N GLY A 129 1.88 -15.53 36.99
CA GLY A 129 2.89 -16.31 37.71
C GLY A 129 3.66 -15.49 38.76
N PRO A 130 4.55 -16.14 39.54
CA PRO A 130 5.45 -15.44 40.45
C PRO A 130 6.33 -14.42 39.70
N GLY A 131 6.55 -13.25 40.30
CA GLY A 131 7.41 -12.19 39.74
C GLY A 131 6.69 -11.14 38.89
N PHE A 132 5.36 -11.18 38.83
CA PHE A 132 4.55 -10.15 38.16
C PHE A 132 4.05 -9.05 39.12
N ASP A 133 4.36 -9.08 40.42
CA ASP A 133 4.18 -8.04 41.46
C ASP A 133 2.96 -7.08 41.29
N HIS A 134 1.83 -7.56 40.74
CA HIS A 134 0.68 -6.75 40.33
C HIS A 134 0.97 -5.70 39.22
N ASP A 135 2.12 -5.79 38.54
CA ASP A 135 2.39 -5.12 37.26
C ASP A 135 1.57 -5.76 36.13
N GLN A 136 0.37 -5.22 35.95
CA GLN A 136 -0.53 -5.65 34.90
C GLN A 136 0.03 -5.39 33.49
N ASP A 137 0.89 -4.39 33.28
CA ASP A 137 1.47 -4.10 31.96
C ASP A 137 2.52 -5.16 31.57
N ALA A 138 3.32 -5.62 32.54
CA ALA A 138 4.17 -6.79 32.34
C ALA A 138 3.34 -8.05 32.03
N PHE A 139 2.19 -8.22 32.71
CA PHE A 139 1.33 -9.38 32.47
C PHE A 139 0.69 -9.34 31.08
N GLU A 140 0.13 -8.20 30.63
CA GLU A 140 -0.37 -8.02 29.24
C GLU A 140 0.71 -8.37 28.20
N ARG A 141 1.95 -7.90 28.40
CA ARG A 141 3.09 -8.24 27.52
C ARG A 141 3.31 -9.75 27.44
N LYS A 142 3.30 -10.44 28.58
CA LYS A 142 3.53 -11.89 28.63
C LYS A 142 2.38 -12.66 27.99
N LEU A 143 1.14 -12.22 28.19
CA LEU A 143 -0.06 -12.76 27.56
C LEU A 143 -0.01 -12.61 26.03
N TYR A 144 0.44 -11.46 25.54
CA TYR A 144 0.70 -11.23 24.12
C TYR A 144 1.73 -12.23 23.57
N VAL A 145 2.86 -12.42 24.26
CA VAL A 145 3.89 -13.41 23.86
C VAL A 145 3.29 -14.82 23.77
N ILE A 146 2.58 -15.27 24.81
CA ILE A 146 1.93 -16.59 24.83
C ILE A 146 0.97 -16.74 23.66
N ARG A 147 0.09 -15.75 23.44
CA ARG A 147 -0.87 -15.76 22.34
C ARG A 147 -0.17 -15.86 20.98
N ARG A 148 0.88 -15.05 20.75
CA ARG A 148 1.64 -15.06 19.50
C ARG A 148 2.30 -16.40 19.24
N ILE A 149 2.93 -17.02 20.24
CA ILE A 149 3.51 -18.36 20.13
C ILE A 149 2.46 -19.36 19.68
N CYS A 150 1.28 -19.34 20.31
CA CYS A 150 0.19 -20.26 19.99
C CYS A 150 -0.38 -20.02 18.58
N GLU A 151 -0.62 -18.76 18.20
CA GLU A 151 -1.13 -18.39 16.87
C GLU A 151 -0.17 -18.73 15.73
N LEU A 152 1.14 -18.56 15.95
CA LEU A 152 2.17 -18.91 14.98
C LEU A 152 2.35 -20.42 14.83
N ALA A 153 2.24 -21.17 15.93
CA ALA A 153 2.33 -22.61 15.91
C ALA A 153 1.11 -23.29 15.26
N THR A 154 -0.06 -22.64 15.30
CA THR A 154 -1.34 -23.26 14.94
C THR A 154 -2.21 -22.32 14.09
N PRO A 155 -2.19 -22.43 12.75
CA PRO A 155 -2.96 -21.55 11.85
C PRO A 155 -4.48 -21.61 12.07
N GLU A 156 -5.01 -22.73 12.55
CA GLU A 156 -6.43 -22.94 12.87
C GLU A 156 -6.86 -22.32 14.21
N PHE A 157 -5.90 -21.82 15.01
CA PHE A 157 -6.18 -21.11 16.26
C PHE A 157 -6.25 -19.59 16.04
N TYR A 158 -7.25 -18.99 16.66
CA TYR A 158 -7.40 -17.55 16.76
C TYR A 158 -7.88 -17.18 18.17
N ALA A 159 -7.29 -16.14 18.76
CA ALA A 159 -7.79 -15.56 19.99
C ALA A 159 -8.30 -14.14 19.71
N SER A 160 -9.60 -13.89 19.93
CA SER A 160 -10.16 -12.53 19.82
C SER A 160 -9.63 -11.62 20.92
N THR A 161 -9.27 -12.21 22.07
CA THR A 161 -8.63 -11.53 23.19
C THR A 161 -7.75 -12.50 23.96
N PHE A 162 -6.70 -11.96 24.58
CA PHE A 162 -5.85 -12.68 25.53
C PHE A 162 -5.30 -11.64 26.51
N SER A 163 -6.14 -11.19 27.44
CA SER A 163 -5.91 -9.98 28.24
C SER A 163 -6.43 -10.15 29.67
N SER A 164 -5.85 -9.39 30.60
CA SER A 164 -6.30 -9.17 31.98
C SER A 164 -7.15 -7.89 32.13
N ARG A 165 -7.42 -7.17 31.04
CA ARG A 165 -8.19 -5.92 31.02
C ARG A 165 -9.46 -6.01 30.21
N THR A 166 -9.36 -6.55 29.00
CA THR A 166 -10.45 -6.52 28.03
C THR A 166 -10.93 -7.92 27.66
N LEU A 167 -12.11 -7.99 27.06
CA LEU A 167 -12.70 -9.21 26.52
C LEU A 167 -13.55 -8.87 25.28
N VAL A 168 -13.38 -9.65 24.21
CA VAL A 168 -14.07 -9.43 22.93
C VAL A 168 -15.01 -10.59 22.59
N TYR A 169 -16.30 -10.28 22.45
CA TYR A 169 -17.32 -11.16 21.88
C TYR A 169 -17.62 -10.71 20.45
N LYS A 170 -17.33 -11.55 19.47
CA LYS A 170 -17.54 -11.21 18.06
C LYS A 170 -17.77 -12.44 17.21
N GLY A 171 -18.32 -12.23 16.03
CA GLY A 171 -18.49 -13.30 15.06
C GLY A 171 -19.14 -12.83 13.77
N MET A 172 -19.42 -13.80 12.90
CA MET A 172 -20.15 -13.61 11.66
C MET A 172 -21.65 -13.43 11.96
N LEU A 173 -21.99 -12.27 12.51
CA LEU A 173 -23.28 -11.94 13.12
C LEU A 173 -23.81 -10.63 12.53
N LEU A 174 -25.13 -10.53 12.40
CA LEU A 174 -25.83 -9.25 12.27
C LEU A 174 -25.77 -8.49 13.60
N SER A 175 -25.96 -7.17 13.56
CA SER A 175 -25.89 -6.32 14.75
C SER A 175 -26.78 -6.81 15.89
N ALA A 176 -28.06 -7.08 15.62
CA ALA A 176 -29.03 -7.56 16.61
C ALA A 176 -28.78 -9.00 17.10
N GLN A 177 -27.98 -9.79 16.36
CA GLN A 177 -27.70 -11.17 16.72
C GLN A 177 -26.61 -11.28 17.80
N VAL A 178 -25.78 -10.26 18.01
CA VAL A 178 -24.67 -10.30 18.99
C VAL A 178 -25.14 -10.71 20.40
N PRO A 179 -26.10 -10.00 21.03
CA PRO A 179 -26.58 -10.39 22.35
C PRO A 179 -27.44 -11.66 22.32
N ALA A 180 -28.11 -11.97 21.20
CA ALA A 180 -28.93 -13.18 21.09
C ALA A 180 -28.06 -14.45 21.02
N PHE A 181 -27.00 -14.40 20.23
CA PHE A 181 -26.08 -15.52 20.00
C PHE A 181 -25.16 -15.79 21.19
N PHE A 182 -24.73 -14.74 21.92
CA PHE A 182 -23.94 -14.85 23.15
C PHE A 182 -24.77 -14.46 24.39
N PRO A 183 -25.46 -15.42 25.05
CA PRO A 183 -26.31 -15.16 26.22
C PRO A 183 -25.61 -14.47 27.39
N ASP A 184 -24.28 -14.64 27.52
CA ASP A 184 -23.46 -13.97 28.53
C ASP A 184 -23.69 -12.45 28.55
N LEU A 185 -23.89 -11.84 27.37
CA LEU A 185 -24.09 -10.40 27.23
C LEU A 185 -25.46 -9.93 27.77
N GLN A 186 -26.39 -10.84 28.04
CA GLN A 186 -27.71 -10.55 28.62
C GLN A 186 -27.74 -10.69 30.15
N ASP A 187 -26.64 -11.13 30.78
CA ASP A 187 -26.57 -11.30 32.22
C ASP A 187 -26.30 -9.95 32.92
N GLU A 188 -27.12 -9.58 33.90
CA GLU A 188 -27.01 -8.29 34.61
C GLU A 188 -25.69 -8.15 35.41
N ARG A 189 -25.02 -9.26 35.73
CA ARG A 189 -23.70 -9.26 36.37
C ARG A 189 -22.59 -8.91 35.39
N PHE A 190 -22.86 -8.97 34.09
CA PHE A 190 -21.92 -8.60 33.05
C PHE A 190 -21.86 -7.07 32.95
N LYS A 191 -20.90 -6.47 33.66
CA LYS A 191 -20.75 -5.02 33.81
C LYS A 191 -19.43 -4.54 33.21
N SER A 192 -19.44 -3.35 32.62
CA SER A 192 -18.22 -2.67 32.14
C SER A 192 -18.40 -1.15 32.16
N ALA A 193 -17.31 -0.39 32.28
CA ALA A 193 -17.31 1.06 32.12
C ALA A 193 -17.03 1.48 30.66
N ILE A 194 -16.54 0.57 29.81
CA ILE A 194 -16.19 0.82 28.41
C ILE A 194 -16.84 -0.25 27.53
N ALA A 195 -17.46 0.17 26.44
CA ALA A 195 -17.92 -0.73 25.38
C ALA A 195 -17.63 -0.18 23.99
N LEU A 196 -16.91 -0.94 23.17
CA LEU A 196 -16.69 -0.66 21.76
C LEU A 196 -17.46 -1.70 20.94
N VAL A 197 -18.36 -1.23 20.09
CA VAL A 197 -19.11 -2.08 19.17
C VAL A 197 -18.72 -1.77 17.73
N HIS A 198 -18.84 -2.76 16.87
CA HIS A 198 -18.59 -2.59 15.44
C HIS A 198 -19.46 -3.54 14.63
N SER A 199 -19.98 -3.04 13.51
CA SER A 199 -20.62 -3.84 12.44
C SER A 199 -19.82 -3.64 11.16
N ARG A 200 -19.48 -4.75 10.49
CA ARG A 200 -18.59 -4.81 9.33
C ARG A 200 -19.41 -4.92 8.04
N PHE A 201 -18.87 -4.35 6.96
CA PHE A 201 -19.30 -4.59 5.59
C PHE A 201 -18.13 -5.20 4.81
N SER A 202 -18.38 -6.26 4.05
CA SER A 202 -17.37 -7.05 3.36
C SER A 202 -17.67 -7.12 1.87
N THR A 203 -16.64 -7.05 1.03
CA THR A 203 -16.77 -7.36 -0.41
C THR A 203 -16.62 -8.86 -0.70
N ASN A 204 -16.40 -9.69 0.33
CA ASN A 204 -16.28 -11.14 0.19
C ASN A 204 -17.51 -11.87 0.76
N THR A 205 -17.86 -12.98 0.12
CA THR A 205 -18.96 -13.88 0.55
C THR A 205 -18.46 -15.09 1.32
N PHE A 206 -17.14 -15.21 1.53
CA PHE A 206 -16.55 -16.33 2.25
C PHE A 206 -16.68 -16.14 3.76
N PRO A 207 -17.24 -17.12 4.49
CA PRO A 207 -17.49 -16.98 5.92
C PRO A 207 -16.18 -16.99 6.72
N SER A 208 -15.94 -15.96 7.52
CA SER A 208 -14.75 -15.82 8.37
C SER A 208 -15.10 -15.09 9.67
N TRP A 209 -15.11 -15.86 10.76
CA TRP A 209 -15.49 -15.39 12.10
C TRP A 209 -14.41 -14.50 12.75
N ASP A 210 -13.14 -14.80 12.48
CA ASP A 210 -11.96 -14.12 13.02
C ASP A 210 -11.81 -12.68 12.49
N ARG A 211 -12.33 -12.40 11.28
CA ARG A 211 -12.29 -11.08 10.64
C ARG A 211 -13.35 -10.09 11.15
N ALA A 212 -14.30 -10.55 11.97
CA ALA A 212 -15.22 -9.63 12.63
C ALA A 212 -14.46 -8.67 13.55
N HIS A 213 -15.06 -7.53 13.85
CA HIS A 213 -14.52 -6.52 14.77
C HIS A 213 -15.36 -6.48 16.05
N PRO A 214 -14.84 -5.90 17.16
CA PRO A 214 -13.51 -5.29 17.33
C PRO A 214 -12.33 -6.28 17.20
N ASN A 215 -11.15 -5.75 16.92
CA ASN A 215 -9.88 -6.44 17.16
C ASN A 215 -9.47 -6.25 18.63
N ARG A 216 -8.21 -6.50 18.99
CA ARG A 216 -7.79 -6.60 20.40
C ARG A 216 -7.71 -5.23 21.06
N VAL A 217 -7.27 -4.23 20.30
CA VAL A 217 -7.10 -2.84 20.74
C VAL A 217 -8.04 -1.92 19.98
N ILE A 218 -8.37 -2.23 18.72
CA ILE A 218 -9.10 -1.30 17.84
C ILE A 218 -10.45 -1.80 17.32
N ALA A 219 -11.31 -0.86 16.95
CA ALA A 219 -12.36 -1.04 15.96
C ALA A 219 -12.19 0.00 14.85
N HIS A 220 -11.99 -0.46 13.62
CA HIS A 220 -11.68 0.38 12.47
C HIS A 220 -12.83 0.38 11.46
N ASN A 221 -13.38 1.56 11.17
CA ASN A 221 -14.27 1.80 10.06
C ASN A 221 -13.50 2.49 8.94
N GLY A 222 -13.25 1.81 7.84
CA GLY A 222 -12.34 2.33 6.83
C GLY A 222 -11.67 1.27 5.97
N GLU A 223 -10.64 1.70 5.25
CA GLU A 223 -9.74 0.85 4.45
C GLU A 223 -8.34 1.48 4.49
N ILE A 224 -7.33 0.72 4.90
CA ILE A 224 -5.93 1.17 4.83
C ILE A 224 -5.39 0.95 3.41
N ASN A 225 -5.30 2.00 2.60
CA ASN A 225 -4.92 1.91 1.19
C ASN A 225 -3.40 1.77 0.96
N THR A 226 -2.59 2.05 1.99
CA THR A 226 -1.13 1.84 1.94
C THR A 226 -0.71 0.46 2.48
N LEU A 227 -1.66 -0.41 2.84
CA LEU A 227 -1.42 -1.66 3.60
C LEU A 227 -0.22 -2.48 3.10
N ARG A 228 -0.10 -2.68 1.79
CA ARG A 228 0.98 -3.49 1.21
C ARG A 228 2.37 -2.91 1.50
N GLY A 229 2.52 -1.59 1.41
CA GLY A 229 3.75 -0.89 1.80
C GLY A 229 4.07 -1.06 3.28
N ASN A 230 3.07 -0.83 4.14
CA ASN A 230 3.23 -1.00 5.59
C ASN A 230 3.66 -2.43 5.97
N ILE A 231 3.06 -3.45 5.35
CA ILE A 231 3.44 -4.86 5.57
C ILE A 231 4.89 -5.09 5.13
N ASN A 232 5.28 -4.59 3.96
CA ASN A 232 6.63 -4.78 3.44
C ASN A 232 7.69 -4.13 4.33
N TRP A 233 7.45 -2.89 4.77
CA TRP A 233 8.35 -2.19 5.68
C TRP A 233 8.38 -2.83 7.07
N MET A 234 7.23 -3.25 7.61
CA MET A 234 7.20 -3.96 8.88
C MET A 234 8.00 -5.27 8.81
N ARG A 235 7.88 -6.05 7.73
CA ARG A 235 8.72 -7.24 7.50
C ARG A 235 10.21 -6.90 7.46
N ALA A 236 10.60 -5.80 6.81
CA ALA A 236 11.99 -5.35 6.80
C ALA A 236 12.47 -4.94 8.20
N ARG A 237 11.59 -4.37 9.04
CA ARG A 237 11.89 -3.97 10.43
C ARG A 237 12.08 -5.14 11.38
N GLU A 238 11.51 -6.31 11.09
CA GLU A 238 11.58 -7.47 11.97
C GLU A 238 13.02 -7.90 12.29
N SER A 239 13.99 -7.71 11.39
CA SER A 239 15.40 -8.04 11.65
C SER A 239 16.03 -7.16 12.72
N GLN A 240 15.57 -5.91 12.86
CA GLN A 240 16.13 -4.90 13.77
C GLN A 240 15.32 -4.70 15.06
N LEU A 241 14.13 -5.31 15.18
CA LEU A 241 13.29 -5.19 16.38
C LEU A 241 14.02 -5.71 17.63
N ALA A 242 14.24 -4.80 18.57
CA ALA A 242 14.72 -5.06 19.91
C ALA A 242 13.88 -4.27 20.93
N SER A 243 13.66 -4.83 22.12
CA SER A 243 12.95 -4.12 23.19
C SER A 243 13.43 -4.62 24.55
N HIS A 244 13.81 -3.68 25.42
CA HIS A 244 14.17 -3.99 26.79
C HIS A 244 13.02 -4.66 27.56
N LEU A 245 11.77 -4.27 27.26
CA LEU A 245 10.57 -4.77 27.95
C LEU A 245 10.19 -6.20 27.53
N PHE A 246 10.47 -6.58 26.28
CA PHE A 246 10.30 -7.97 25.81
C PHE A 246 11.53 -8.85 26.06
N GLY A 247 12.73 -8.26 26.16
CA GLY A 247 13.97 -9.02 26.25
C GLY A 247 14.09 -10.04 25.12
N GLY A 248 14.39 -11.30 25.47
CA GLY A 248 14.49 -12.39 24.49
C GLY A 248 13.16 -12.80 23.84
N ASP A 249 12.01 -12.42 24.42
CA ASP A 249 10.70 -12.81 23.87
C ASP A 249 10.38 -12.09 22.56
N ILE A 250 11.08 -11.00 22.23
CA ILE A 250 10.90 -10.27 20.96
C ILE A 250 11.11 -11.19 19.75
N GLY A 251 11.94 -12.23 19.86
CA GLY A 251 12.13 -13.21 18.80
C GLY A 251 10.94 -14.17 18.63
N LYS A 252 10.18 -14.43 19.71
CA LYS A 252 9.06 -15.39 19.73
C LYS A 252 7.79 -14.86 19.07
N ILE A 253 7.67 -13.54 18.90
CA ILE A 253 6.48 -12.88 18.38
C ILE A 253 6.53 -12.60 16.87
N LYS A 254 7.67 -12.90 16.22
CA LYS A 254 7.91 -12.69 14.79
C LYS A 254 7.39 -13.88 13.95
N PRO A 255 6.80 -13.65 12.76
CA PRO A 255 6.49 -12.35 12.17
C PRO A 255 5.40 -11.61 12.94
N VAL A 256 5.49 -10.28 13.04
CA VAL A 256 4.52 -9.45 13.78
C VAL A 256 3.18 -9.44 13.05
N VAL A 257 3.22 -9.22 11.73
CA VAL A 257 2.04 -9.25 10.87
C VAL A 257 1.73 -10.69 10.48
N ARG A 258 0.55 -11.19 10.89
CA ARG A 258 0.08 -12.51 10.48
C ARG A 258 -0.35 -12.50 8.99
N PRO A 259 0.14 -13.45 8.17
CA PRO A 259 -0.35 -13.60 6.79
C PRO A 259 -1.87 -13.83 6.72
N GLY A 260 -2.53 -13.23 5.74
CA GLY A 260 -3.96 -13.43 5.47
C GLY A 260 -4.94 -12.66 6.36
N GLY A 261 -4.43 -11.85 7.31
CA GLY A 261 -5.22 -10.91 8.10
C GLY A 261 -5.82 -9.78 7.25
N SER A 262 -6.89 -9.15 7.75
CA SER A 262 -7.42 -7.92 7.16
C SER A 262 -6.45 -6.75 7.37
N ASP A 263 -6.69 -5.66 6.66
CA ASP A 263 -6.00 -4.38 6.83
C ASP A 263 -6.03 -3.92 8.31
N SER A 264 -7.19 -4.03 8.92
CA SER A 264 -7.50 -3.62 10.28
C SER A 264 -6.84 -4.53 11.33
N ALA A 265 -6.79 -5.83 11.07
CA ALA A 265 -6.07 -6.76 11.93
C ALA A 265 -4.56 -6.55 11.87
N THR A 266 -4.05 -6.19 10.69
CA THR A 266 -2.63 -5.84 10.48
C THR A 266 -2.27 -4.57 11.24
N PHE A 267 -3.11 -3.54 11.16
CA PHE A 267 -2.96 -2.32 11.95
C PHE A 267 -2.98 -2.62 13.46
N ASP A 268 -3.94 -3.42 13.93
CA ASP A 268 -4.05 -3.85 15.34
C ASP A 268 -2.78 -4.55 15.83
N ASN A 269 -2.18 -5.45 15.03
CA ASN A 269 -0.95 -6.16 15.39
C ASN A 269 0.24 -5.22 15.62
N VAL A 270 0.40 -4.22 14.74
CA VAL A 270 1.49 -3.25 14.87
C VAL A 270 1.23 -2.29 16.02
N LEU A 271 0.00 -1.80 16.17
CA LEU A 271 -0.37 -0.92 17.29
C LEU A 271 -0.15 -1.60 18.65
N GLU A 272 -0.58 -2.84 18.78
CA GLU A 272 -0.42 -3.64 20.01
C GLU A 272 1.07 -3.84 20.35
N LEU A 273 1.92 -4.12 19.35
CA LEU A 273 3.38 -4.20 19.54
C LEU A 273 3.95 -2.87 20.06
N LEU A 274 3.61 -1.75 19.41
CA LEU A 274 4.12 -0.43 19.79
C LEU A 274 3.72 -0.08 21.22
N MET A 275 2.46 -0.31 21.58
CA MET A 275 1.95 -0.08 22.93
C MET A 275 2.68 -0.95 23.97
N LEU A 276 2.72 -2.27 23.74
CA LEU A 276 3.33 -3.21 24.68
C LEU A 276 4.85 -3.03 24.81
N SER A 277 5.49 -2.46 23.79
CA SER A 277 6.90 -2.08 23.81
C SER A 277 7.20 -0.81 24.61
N GLY A 278 6.19 -0.14 25.19
CA GLY A 278 6.35 0.96 26.15
C GLY A 278 5.82 2.32 25.70
N ARG A 279 5.29 2.46 24.47
CA ARG A 279 4.63 3.70 24.04
C ARG A 279 3.22 3.78 24.63
N SER A 280 2.78 4.99 24.99
CA SER A 280 1.37 5.19 25.33
C SER A 280 0.50 4.97 24.09
N LEU A 281 -0.76 4.56 24.30
CA LEU A 281 -1.70 4.33 23.21
C LEU A 281 -1.88 5.58 22.31
N PRO A 282 -2.03 6.81 22.85
CA PRO A 282 -2.03 8.03 22.04
C PRO A 282 -0.76 8.23 21.21
N HIS A 283 0.42 7.96 21.78
CA HIS A 283 1.69 8.09 21.06
C HIS A 283 1.73 7.14 19.87
N ALA A 284 1.43 5.86 20.08
CA ALA A 284 1.44 4.86 19.00
C ALA A 284 0.41 5.19 17.89
N VAL A 285 -0.77 5.68 18.26
CA VAL A 285 -1.79 6.13 17.28
C VAL A 285 -1.30 7.35 16.50
N MET A 286 -0.73 8.36 17.15
CA MET A 286 -0.19 9.56 16.48
C MET A 286 0.99 9.23 15.55
N MET A 287 1.74 8.17 15.85
CA MET A 287 2.83 7.67 15.01
C MET A 287 2.30 6.93 13.76
N MET A 288 1.29 6.08 13.91
CA MET A 288 0.73 5.30 12.80
C MET A 288 -0.21 6.10 11.89
N VAL A 289 -1.00 7.02 12.47
CA VAL A 289 -1.97 7.87 11.76
C VAL A 289 -1.62 9.36 12.03
N PRO A 290 -0.50 9.85 11.49
CA PRO A 290 -0.04 11.21 11.75
C PRO A 290 -0.87 12.26 11.01
N GLU A 291 -0.97 13.44 11.60
CA GLU A 291 -1.55 14.62 10.95
C GLU A 291 -0.73 15.06 9.73
N ALA A 292 -1.37 15.75 8.79
CA ALA A 292 -0.64 16.58 7.84
C ALA A 292 -0.03 17.77 8.60
N TYR A 293 1.30 17.87 8.60
CA TYR A 293 2.07 18.89 9.32
C TYR A 293 2.94 19.76 8.40
N GLU A 294 3.28 19.28 7.19
CA GLU A 294 4.11 20.03 6.25
C GLU A 294 3.39 21.28 5.76
N GLY A 295 4.09 22.42 5.75
CA GLY A 295 3.52 23.70 5.29
C GLY A 295 2.51 24.34 6.23
N ARG A 296 2.20 23.73 7.39
CA ARG A 296 1.27 24.27 8.39
C ARG A 296 1.96 25.16 9.42
N ASP A 297 1.47 26.37 9.54
CA ASP A 297 1.89 27.43 10.45
C ASP A 297 1.01 27.56 11.70
N ASP A 298 -0.08 26.79 11.79
CA ASP A 298 -1.00 26.73 12.93
C ASP A 298 -0.64 25.67 13.99
N MET A 299 0.43 24.89 13.78
CA MET A 299 0.93 23.86 14.71
C MET A 299 2.05 24.39 15.62
N THR A 300 2.10 23.91 16.86
CA THR A 300 3.21 24.26 17.77
C THR A 300 4.53 23.63 17.31
N PRO A 301 5.68 24.24 17.63
CA PRO A 301 6.99 23.72 17.23
C PRO A 301 7.25 22.29 17.74
N GLU A 302 6.82 21.97 18.96
CA GLU A 302 7.00 20.65 19.56
C GLU A 302 6.20 19.58 18.82
N LEU A 303 4.95 19.88 18.46
CA LEU A 303 4.08 18.95 17.72
C LEU A 303 4.59 18.73 16.29
N ARG A 304 5.02 19.80 15.62
CA ARG A 304 5.67 19.71 14.31
C ARG A 304 6.94 18.86 14.39
N GLY A 305 7.76 19.09 15.41
CA GLY A 305 8.99 18.32 15.67
C GLY A 305 8.71 16.84 15.93
N PHE A 306 7.64 16.51 16.68
CA PHE A 306 7.19 15.13 16.89
C PHE A 306 6.86 14.43 15.56
N TYR A 307 6.02 15.03 14.71
CA TYR A 307 5.64 14.41 13.44
C TYR A 307 6.82 14.34 12.46
N ALA A 308 7.65 15.38 12.40
CA ALA A 308 8.84 15.40 11.55
C ALA A 308 9.82 14.29 11.93
N TYR A 309 10.09 14.10 13.23
CA TYR A 309 10.91 13.00 13.72
C TYR A 309 10.30 11.63 13.39
N HIS A 310 9.02 11.41 13.72
CA HIS A 310 8.37 10.10 13.53
C HIS A 310 8.18 9.72 12.05
N SER A 311 8.10 10.70 11.15
CA SER A 311 8.05 10.45 9.71
C SER A 311 9.30 9.73 9.17
N LEU A 312 10.43 9.80 9.89
CA LEU A 312 11.67 9.11 9.56
C LEU A 312 11.68 7.65 10.05
N LEU A 313 10.85 7.34 11.05
CA LEU A 313 10.76 6.01 11.68
C LEU A 313 9.66 5.15 11.06
N MET A 314 8.53 5.76 10.68
CA MET A 314 7.35 5.03 10.21
C MET A 314 6.59 5.83 9.17
N GLU A 315 6.31 5.15 8.07
CA GLU A 315 5.41 5.61 7.04
C GLU A 315 3.94 5.60 7.53
N PRO A 316 3.12 6.58 7.13
CA PRO A 316 1.70 6.62 7.50
C PRO A 316 0.88 5.39 7.05
N TRP A 317 0.03 4.90 7.95
CA TRP A 317 -1.03 3.96 7.64
C TRP A 317 -2.24 4.75 7.14
N ASP A 318 -2.22 5.03 5.83
CA ASP A 318 -3.11 5.97 5.16
C ASP A 318 -4.36 5.28 4.58
N GLY A 319 -5.34 6.08 4.21
CA GLY A 319 -6.65 5.67 3.71
C GLY A 319 -7.78 6.14 4.62
N PRO A 320 -9.05 6.02 4.17
CA PRO A 320 -10.19 6.43 4.98
C PRO A 320 -10.22 5.63 6.27
N ALA A 321 -10.14 6.29 7.43
CA ALA A 321 -10.12 5.60 8.70
C ALA A 321 -10.83 6.40 9.79
N ALA A 322 -11.78 5.76 10.47
CA ALA A 322 -12.20 6.12 11.81
C ALA A 322 -11.80 4.96 12.73
N VAL A 323 -10.77 5.19 13.54
CA VAL A 323 -10.19 4.17 14.43
C VAL A 323 -10.60 4.48 15.85
N LEU A 324 -11.43 3.62 16.43
CA LEU A 324 -11.67 3.56 17.88
C LEU A 324 -10.60 2.67 18.49
N PHE A 325 -10.07 3.05 19.65
CA PHE A 325 -9.01 2.28 20.30
C PHE A 325 -9.17 2.30 21.83
N THR A 326 -8.71 1.25 22.50
CA THR A 326 -8.69 1.15 23.96
C THR A 326 -7.68 0.13 24.45
N ASP A 327 -7.05 0.42 25.58
CA ASP A 327 -6.25 -0.53 26.37
C ASP A 327 -7.00 -1.03 27.62
N GLY A 328 -8.30 -0.71 27.73
CA GLY A 328 -9.14 -1.03 28.88
C GLY A 328 -9.10 0.00 30.02
N ARG A 329 -8.16 0.96 30.01
CA ARG A 329 -8.08 2.08 30.98
C ARG A 329 -8.45 3.41 30.34
N THR A 330 -8.03 3.58 29.09
CA THR A 330 -8.34 4.72 28.24
C THR A 330 -9.12 4.25 27.03
N VAL A 331 -9.98 5.12 26.50
CA VAL A 331 -10.68 4.87 25.25
C VAL A 331 -10.65 6.13 24.40
N GLY A 332 -10.39 5.97 23.11
CA GLY A 332 -10.31 7.11 22.21
C GLY A 332 -10.71 6.80 20.79
N ALA A 333 -10.65 7.83 19.98
CA ALA A 333 -10.93 7.80 18.57
C ALA A 333 -10.01 8.78 17.82
N THR A 334 -9.58 8.40 16.62
CA THR A 334 -8.96 9.31 15.66
C THR A 334 -9.57 9.11 14.29
N LEU A 335 -9.49 10.14 13.47
CA LEU A 335 -9.72 10.04 12.04
C LEU A 335 -8.38 9.97 11.29
N ASP A 336 -8.43 9.51 10.05
CA ASP A 336 -7.34 9.69 9.10
C ASP A 336 -7.05 11.18 8.87
N ARG A 337 -5.89 11.45 8.28
CA ARG A 337 -5.40 12.81 8.01
C ARG A 337 -6.30 13.65 7.12
N ASN A 338 -7.17 13.02 6.31
CA ASN A 338 -8.10 13.68 5.40
C ASN A 338 -9.52 13.73 5.98
N GLY A 339 -9.80 13.01 7.07
CA GLY A 339 -11.10 12.94 7.72
C GLY A 339 -12.18 12.33 6.84
N LEU A 340 -11.86 11.25 6.12
CA LEU A 340 -12.73 10.64 5.10
C LEU A 340 -13.87 9.81 5.70
N ARG A 341 -13.86 9.60 7.03
CA ARG A 341 -14.91 8.89 7.77
C ARG A 341 -15.54 9.80 8.84
N PRO A 342 -16.84 9.63 9.14
CA PRO A 342 -17.51 10.44 10.14
C PRO A 342 -17.18 9.98 11.57
N GLY A 343 -16.99 10.94 12.48
CA GLY A 343 -16.95 10.70 13.92
C GLY A 343 -17.77 11.76 14.66
N ARG A 344 -18.87 11.37 15.30
CA ARG A 344 -19.74 12.22 16.12
C ARG A 344 -19.71 11.76 17.56
N TRP A 345 -19.72 12.70 18.49
CA TRP A 345 -19.73 12.36 19.91
C TRP A 345 -20.64 13.27 20.74
N ALA A 346 -21.12 12.72 21.85
CA ALA A 346 -21.95 13.38 22.84
C ALA A 346 -21.45 13.06 24.25
N GLN A 347 -21.48 14.06 25.12
CA GLN A 347 -21.34 13.91 26.57
C GLN A 347 -22.65 14.29 27.22
N THR A 348 -23.10 13.48 28.17
CA THR A 348 -24.29 13.73 28.96
C THR A 348 -23.96 14.21 30.38
N LYS A 349 -24.90 14.89 31.03
CA LYS A 349 -24.74 15.45 32.39
C LYS A 349 -24.65 14.38 33.47
N ASP A 350 -25.17 13.19 33.20
CA ASP A 350 -25.08 11.99 34.04
C ASP A 350 -23.82 11.15 33.75
N GLY A 351 -22.86 11.68 32.98
CA GLY A 351 -21.51 11.13 32.89
C GLY A 351 -21.26 10.11 31.78
N TRP A 352 -22.16 9.99 30.80
CA TRP A 352 -21.96 9.13 29.63
C TRP A 352 -21.22 9.85 28.51
N ILE A 353 -20.27 9.14 27.90
CA ILE A 353 -19.64 9.52 26.63
C ILE A 353 -20.07 8.53 25.56
N VAL A 354 -20.62 9.05 24.47
CA VAL A 354 -21.05 8.26 23.32
C VAL A 354 -20.33 8.80 22.08
N LEU A 355 -19.66 7.92 21.33
CA LEU A 355 -18.99 8.28 20.09
C LEU A 355 -19.24 7.19 19.04
N GLY A 356 -19.56 7.62 17.81
CA GLY A 356 -19.66 6.71 16.67
C GLY A 356 -19.85 7.43 15.34
N SER A 357 -20.22 6.67 14.32
CA SER A 357 -20.31 7.14 12.93
C SER A 357 -21.49 8.07 12.68
N GLU A 358 -22.54 8.00 13.51
CA GLU A 358 -23.74 8.82 13.41
C GLU A 358 -24.13 9.43 14.76
N ALA A 359 -24.80 10.57 14.77
CA ALA A 359 -25.22 11.22 16.02
C ALA A 359 -26.48 10.55 16.63
N GLY A 360 -27.32 9.92 15.81
CA GLY A 360 -28.61 9.34 16.21
C GLY A 360 -28.57 7.90 16.72
N MET A 361 -27.41 7.40 17.16
CA MET A 361 -27.26 6.00 17.59
C MET A 361 -28.00 5.70 18.91
N LEU A 362 -28.25 6.72 19.73
CA LEU A 362 -28.96 6.61 21.00
C LEU A 362 -29.93 7.76 21.16
N ASP A 363 -31.12 7.47 21.70
CA ASP A 363 -32.11 8.48 22.05
C ASP A 363 -31.71 9.15 23.38
N ILE A 364 -30.94 10.24 23.27
CA ILE A 364 -30.52 11.05 24.41
C ILE A 364 -31.38 12.30 24.47
N HIS A 365 -32.13 12.45 25.57
CA HIS A 365 -32.97 13.64 25.75
C HIS A 365 -32.12 14.93 25.70
N PRO A 366 -32.50 15.95 24.90
CA PRO A 366 -31.68 17.15 24.71
C PRO A 366 -31.30 17.88 26.00
N SER A 367 -32.15 17.83 27.04
CA SER A 367 -31.85 18.47 28.33
C SER A 367 -30.73 17.77 29.11
N ASN A 368 -30.41 16.51 28.79
CA ASN A 368 -29.34 15.74 29.42
C ASN A 368 -27.99 15.89 28.69
N ILE A 369 -27.98 16.52 27.52
CA ILE A 369 -26.74 16.75 26.76
C ILE A 369 -25.95 17.87 27.45
N GLU A 370 -24.68 17.60 27.74
CA GLU A 370 -23.71 18.57 28.24
C GLU A 370 -22.85 19.13 27.11
N ARG A 371 -22.31 18.25 26.25
CA ARG A 371 -21.47 18.64 25.09
C ARG A 371 -21.79 17.77 23.87
N LEU A 372 -21.68 18.36 22.69
CA LEU A 372 -21.75 17.67 21.39
C LEU A 372 -20.56 18.09 20.54
N GLY A 373 -20.02 17.16 19.77
CA GLY A 373 -18.92 17.45 18.86
C GLY A 373 -18.81 16.49 17.69
N ARG A 374 -17.82 16.77 16.86
CA ARG A 374 -17.37 15.90 15.77
C ARG A 374 -15.84 15.82 15.80
N LEU A 375 -15.31 14.72 15.28
CA LEU A 375 -13.88 14.60 14.99
C LEU A 375 -13.57 15.34 13.70
N ALA A 376 -12.52 16.16 13.71
CA ALA A 376 -11.92 16.77 12.53
C ALA A 376 -10.76 15.89 12.01
N PRO A 377 -10.30 16.09 10.76
CA PRO A 377 -9.11 15.40 10.24
C PRO A 377 -7.93 15.53 11.20
N GLY A 378 -7.30 14.41 11.55
CA GLY A 378 -6.14 14.40 12.44
C GLY A 378 -6.41 14.73 13.92
N GLN A 379 -7.67 14.90 14.33
CA GLN A 379 -8.04 15.15 15.71
C GLN A 379 -8.10 13.85 16.53
N LEU A 380 -7.45 13.86 17.68
CA LEU A 380 -7.49 12.80 18.68
C LEU A 380 -8.53 13.12 19.74
N PHE A 381 -9.47 12.20 19.95
CA PHE A 381 -10.41 12.25 21.06
C PHE A 381 -10.05 11.17 22.06
N LEU A 382 -9.83 11.54 23.33
CA LEU A 382 -9.40 10.61 24.36
C LEU A 382 -10.25 10.80 25.63
N VAL A 383 -10.69 9.68 26.19
CA VAL A 383 -11.31 9.59 27.51
C VAL A 383 -10.37 8.79 28.40
N ASP A 384 -9.92 9.43 29.46
CA ASP A 384 -9.14 8.78 30.51
C ASP A 384 -10.09 8.49 31.67
N LEU A 385 -10.41 7.21 31.86
CA LEU A 385 -11.35 6.79 32.90
C LEU A 385 -10.70 6.82 34.28
N GLU A 386 -9.39 6.63 34.40
CA GLU A 386 -8.69 6.71 35.69
C GLU A 386 -8.66 8.17 36.20
N ALA A 387 -8.49 9.13 35.29
CA ALA A 387 -8.60 10.56 35.60
C ALA A 387 -10.06 11.08 35.61
N GLY A 388 -11.00 10.25 35.16
CA GLY A 388 -12.43 10.52 35.09
C GLY A 388 -12.84 11.69 34.19
N ARG A 389 -12.16 11.89 33.06
CA ARG A 389 -12.38 13.05 32.18
C ARG A 389 -12.10 12.79 30.71
N VAL A 390 -12.70 13.61 29.87
CA VAL A 390 -12.31 13.77 28.46
C VAL A 390 -11.05 14.64 28.42
N VAL A 391 -9.97 14.12 27.84
CA VAL A 391 -8.70 14.84 27.65
C VAL A 391 -8.75 15.57 26.30
N SER A 392 -8.37 16.84 26.29
CA SER A 392 -8.43 17.63 25.05
C SER A 392 -7.33 17.21 24.07
N ASP A 393 -7.62 17.33 22.76
CA ASP A 393 -6.67 17.03 21.68
C ASP A 393 -5.30 17.71 21.89
N ALA A 394 -5.32 19.03 22.17
CA ALA A 394 -4.12 19.82 22.40
C ALA A 394 -3.32 19.36 23.63
N GLU A 395 -4.01 18.91 24.68
CA GLU A 395 -3.35 18.43 25.90
C GLU A 395 -2.64 17.09 25.65
N VAL A 396 -3.32 16.12 25.04
CA VAL A 396 -2.73 14.80 24.74
C VAL A 396 -1.55 14.96 23.79
N LYS A 397 -1.73 15.71 22.70
CA LYS A 397 -0.68 15.94 21.71
C LYS A 397 0.53 16.65 22.31
N LYS A 398 0.31 17.66 23.17
CA LYS A 398 1.40 18.32 23.89
C LYS A 398 2.11 17.36 24.84
N GLN A 399 1.38 16.56 25.60
CA GLN A 399 1.99 15.57 26.50
C GLN A 399 2.88 14.60 25.72
N VAL A 400 2.42 14.07 24.59
CA VAL A 400 3.20 13.15 23.73
C VAL A 400 4.38 13.86 23.08
N ALA A 401 4.16 15.01 22.44
CA ALA A 401 5.19 15.75 21.70
C ALA A 401 6.30 16.32 22.60
N THR A 402 6.09 16.40 23.91
CA THR A 402 7.08 16.89 24.88
C THR A 402 7.76 15.77 25.70
N GLN A 403 7.47 14.49 25.43
CA GLN A 403 8.13 13.36 26.12
C GLN A 403 9.65 13.34 25.91
N ARG A 404 10.08 13.78 24.73
CA ARG A 404 11.47 13.93 24.31
C ARG A 404 11.63 15.23 23.52
N PRO A 405 12.85 15.78 23.38
CA PRO A 405 13.09 16.99 22.61
C PRO A 405 13.15 16.68 21.10
N TYR A 406 12.05 16.15 20.54
CA TYR A 406 11.99 15.69 19.14
C TYR A 406 12.32 16.79 18.13
N GLU A 407 11.88 18.02 18.38
CA GLU A 407 12.20 19.17 17.53
C GLU A 407 13.71 19.43 17.48
N ALA A 408 14.39 19.41 18.63
CA ALA A 408 15.83 19.59 18.69
C ALA A 408 16.55 18.41 18.04
N TRP A 409 16.12 17.17 18.29
CA TRP A 409 16.69 16.00 17.63
C TRP A 409 16.56 16.08 16.10
N HIS A 410 15.38 16.45 15.59
CA HIS A 410 15.19 16.62 14.17
C HIS A 410 16.08 17.75 13.62
N THR A 411 16.06 18.93 14.24
CA THR A 411 16.80 20.10 13.76
C THR A 411 18.31 19.93 13.79
N ASP A 412 18.84 19.30 14.84
CA ASP A 412 20.29 19.18 15.06
C ASP A 412 20.92 18.00 14.29
N GLN A 413 20.12 16.99 13.93
CA GLN A 413 20.63 15.71 13.41
C GLN A 413 20.23 15.42 11.96
N VAL A 414 19.14 15.99 11.46
CA VAL A 414 18.75 15.87 10.06
C VAL A 414 19.70 16.71 9.20
N VAL A 415 20.13 16.13 8.09
CA VAL A 415 20.84 16.88 7.05
C VAL A 415 19.86 17.16 5.93
N HIS A 416 19.61 18.43 5.63
CA HIS A 416 18.86 18.79 4.44
C HIS A 416 19.77 18.75 3.22
N PHE A 417 19.32 18.10 2.15
CA PHE A 417 20.11 18.00 0.92
C PHE A 417 20.53 19.36 0.35
N SER A 418 19.71 20.40 0.55
CA SER A 418 20.01 21.77 0.13
C SER A 418 21.25 22.39 0.76
N ASP A 419 21.68 21.83 1.89
CA ASP A 419 22.74 22.39 2.73
C ASP A 419 24.10 21.75 2.40
N LEU A 420 24.10 20.68 1.59
CA LEU A 420 25.31 20.03 1.10
C LEU A 420 26.06 20.95 0.12
N GLU A 421 27.39 20.83 0.12
CA GLU A 421 28.24 21.54 -0.84
C GLU A 421 27.98 21.04 -2.25
N LYS A 422 27.48 21.93 -3.11
CA LYS A 422 27.10 21.59 -4.48
C LYS A 422 28.32 21.19 -5.31
N ARG A 423 28.16 20.12 -6.07
CA ARG A 423 29.13 19.61 -7.06
C ARG A 423 28.55 19.73 -8.46
N THR A 424 29.42 19.80 -9.44
CA THR A 424 29.06 19.88 -10.86
C THR A 424 29.28 18.52 -11.52
N ALA A 425 28.29 18.06 -12.25
CA ALA A 425 28.35 16.81 -13.00
C ALA A 425 28.97 17.01 -14.39
N VAL A 426 29.42 15.90 -14.97
CA VAL A 426 29.75 15.85 -16.40
C VAL A 426 28.48 15.50 -17.16
N HIS A 427 28.18 16.32 -18.17
CA HIS A 427 27.03 16.19 -19.03
C HIS A 427 27.39 15.50 -20.34
N GLU A 428 26.55 14.55 -20.77
CA GLU A 428 26.70 13.94 -22.07
C GLU A 428 26.23 14.88 -23.17
N SER A 429 26.97 14.95 -24.27
CA SER A 429 26.62 15.82 -25.40
C SER A 429 27.04 15.25 -26.75
N GLY A 430 26.55 15.87 -27.82
CA GLY A 430 26.94 15.54 -29.18
C GLY A 430 26.60 14.10 -29.60
N GLU A 431 27.59 13.40 -30.15
CA GLU A 431 27.41 12.04 -30.67
C GLU A 431 27.22 11.01 -29.57
N HIS A 432 27.93 11.14 -28.45
CA HIS A 432 27.85 10.17 -27.36
C HIS A 432 26.48 10.18 -26.69
N LEU A 433 25.88 11.37 -26.50
CA LEU A 433 24.50 11.51 -26.04
C LEU A 433 23.53 10.73 -26.94
N ARG A 434 23.67 10.84 -28.27
CA ARG A 434 22.81 10.13 -29.23
C ARG A 434 22.97 8.62 -29.17
N GLN A 435 24.20 8.12 -29.04
CA GLN A 435 24.45 6.68 -28.88
C GLN A 435 23.75 6.15 -27.62
N LEU A 436 23.88 6.84 -26.49
CA LEU A 436 23.18 6.46 -25.26
C LEU A 436 21.65 6.53 -25.44
N GLN A 437 21.12 7.60 -26.03
CA GLN A 437 19.70 7.70 -26.36
C GLN A 437 19.21 6.50 -27.18
N GLN A 438 19.94 6.09 -28.21
CA GLN A 438 19.61 4.90 -29.01
C GLN A 438 19.66 3.61 -28.19
N ALA A 439 20.69 3.44 -27.35
CA ALA A 439 20.88 2.24 -26.52
C ALA A 439 19.75 2.07 -25.49
N PHE A 440 19.27 3.18 -24.94
CA PHE A 440 18.18 3.23 -23.95
C PHE A 440 16.78 3.41 -24.57
N GLY A 441 16.70 3.39 -25.91
CA GLY A 441 15.45 3.39 -26.66
C GLY A 441 14.68 4.70 -26.64
N TYR A 442 15.38 5.84 -26.60
CA TYR A 442 14.79 7.16 -26.80
C TYR A 442 14.38 7.35 -28.26
N THR A 443 13.28 8.04 -28.46
CA THR A 443 12.69 8.34 -29.76
C THR A 443 12.45 9.85 -29.91
N GLN A 444 12.23 10.29 -31.16
CA GLN A 444 11.80 11.66 -31.42
C GLN A 444 10.42 11.96 -30.79
N GLU A 445 9.58 10.93 -30.66
CA GLU A 445 8.29 11.06 -29.97
C GLU A 445 8.49 11.36 -28.47
N ASP A 446 9.45 10.71 -27.81
CA ASP A 446 9.79 11.02 -26.41
C ASP A 446 10.23 12.47 -26.24
N GLU A 447 11.14 12.95 -27.09
CA GLU A 447 11.59 14.35 -27.05
C GLU A 447 10.42 15.32 -27.23
N ARG A 448 9.60 15.11 -28.26
CA ARG A 448 8.57 16.08 -28.69
C ARG A 448 7.30 16.02 -27.85
N VAL A 449 6.84 14.81 -27.51
CA VAL A 449 5.55 14.59 -26.84
C VAL A 449 5.70 14.59 -25.32
N LEU A 450 6.86 14.15 -24.79
CA LEU A 450 7.07 14.07 -23.35
C LEU A 450 7.97 15.20 -22.83
N LEU A 451 9.22 15.26 -23.30
CA LEU A 451 10.23 16.12 -22.69
C LEU A 451 9.98 17.60 -22.97
N THR A 452 9.67 17.97 -24.21
CA THR A 452 9.42 19.37 -24.58
C THR A 452 8.27 20.00 -23.78
N PRO A 453 7.08 19.38 -23.66
CA PRO A 453 6.00 19.93 -22.84
C PRO A 453 6.34 20.03 -21.35
N MET A 454 7.01 19.03 -20.80
CA MET A 454 7.43 19.05 -19.39
C MET A 454 8.45 20.17 -19.11
N ALA A 455 9.43 20.34 -20.00
CA ALA A 455 10.47 21.37 -19.88
C ALA A 455 9.94 22.79 -20.08
N SER A 456 8.95 22.97 -20.97
CA SER A 456 8.34 24.28 -21.23
C SER A 456 7.31 24.66 -20.15
N GLY A 457 6.33 23.78 -19.89
CA GLY A 457 5.17 24.10 -19.05
C GLY A 457 5.24 23.64 -17.59
N GLY A 458 6.20 22.78 -17.23
CA GLY A 458 6.30 22.21 -15.89
C GLY A 458 5.09 21.35 -15.48
N ALA A 459 4.47 20.69 -16.47
CA ALA A 459 3.37 19.76 -16.32
C ALA A 459 3.53 18.58 -17.29
N GLU A 460 2.96 17.43 -16.95
CA GLU A 460 2.92 16.27 -17.86
C GLU A 460 2.13 16.62 -19.14
N PRO A 461 2.46 16.01 -20.29
CA PRO A 461 1.68 16.20 -21.52
C PRO A 461 0.27 15.64 -21.38
N ILE A 462 -0.68 16.31 -22.03
CA ILE A 462 -2.08 15.86 -22.13
C ILE A 462 -2.33 15.29 -23.52
N GLY A 463 -2.91 14.09 -23.58
CA GLY A 463 -3.39 13.44 -24.79
C GLY A 463 -4.88 13.13 -24.73
N SER A 464 -5.42 12.53 -25.78
CA SER A 464 -6.81 12.08 -25.87
C SER A 464 -6.90 10.72 -26.61
N MET A 465 -8.12 10.17 -26.68
CA MET A 465 -8.40 8.79 -27.13
C MET A 465 -7.91 7.71 -26.15
N GLY A 466 -8.32 6.46 -26.39
CA GLY A 466 -7.88 5.30 -25.59
C GLY A 466 -6.49 4.81 -26.01
N ASN A 467 -5.83 4.05 -25.14
CA ASN A 467 -4.60 3.34 -25.51
C ASN A 467 -4.98 2.07 -26.30
N ASP A 468 -4.70 2.10 -27.59
CA ASP A 468 -4.95 1.01 -28.53
C ASP A 468 -3.66 0.37 -29.07
N ALA A 469 -2.51 0.71 -28.47
CA ALA A 469 -1.24 0.06 -28.74
C ALA A 469 -1.20 -1.37 -28.18
N ALA A 470 -0.29 -2.19 -28.70
CA ALA A 470 -0.12 -3.55 -28.22
C ALA A 470 0.26 -3.61 -26.73
N LEU A 471 -0.26 -4.62 -26.03
CA LEU A 471 0.25 -4.99 -24.70
C LEU A 471 1.77 -5.27 -24.81
N ALA A 472 2.53 -4.92 -23.76
CA ALA A 472 3.99 -4.99 -23.79
C ALA A 472 4.52 -6.38 -24.20
N VAL A 473 3.93 -7.44 -23.65
CA VAL A 473 4.25 -8.84 -23.96
C VAL A 473 3.91 -9.27 -25.40
N LEU A 474 3.08 -8.50 -26.12
CA LEU A 474 2.69 -8.74 -27.51
C LEU A 474 3.34 -7.77 -28.51
N SER A 475 4.11 -6.81 -28.01
CA SER A 475 4.72 -5.76 -28.83
C SER A 475 5.95 -6.28 -29.56
N ASP A 476 6.00 -6.02 -30.87
CA ASP A 476 7.19 -6.28 -31.70
C ASP A 476 8.31 -5.21 -31.47
N LYS A 477 8.02 -4.15 -30.71
CA LYS A 477 8.96 -3.03 -30.45
C LYS A 477 9.79 -3.20 -29.21
N ARG A 478 9.52 -4.23 -28.40
CA ARG A 478 10.28 -4.59 -27.18
C ARG A 478 10.34 -3.42 -26.20
N PRO A 479 9.17 -3.03 -25.65
CA PRO A 479 9.08 -1.89 -24.78
C PRO A 479 9.89 -2.12 -23.50
N PRO A 480 10.30 -1.05 -22.81
CA PRO A 480 11.06 -1.18 -21.58
C PRO A 480 10.24 -1.93 -20.51
N LEU A 481 10.94 -2.51 -19.53
CA LEU A 481 10.33 -3.32 -18.46
C LEU A 481 9.19 -2.58 -17.72
N PHE A 482 9.27 -1.26 -17.63
CA PHE A 482 8.22 -0.40 -17.08
C PHE A 482 6.83 -0.67 -17.69
N SER A 483 6.74 -0.92 -18.99
CA SER A 483 5.47 -1.04 -19.72
C SER A 483 4.66 -2.28 -19.35
N TYR A 484 5.28 -3.27 -18.70
CA TYR A 484 4.64 -4.47 -18.17
C TYR A 484 3.86 -4.22 -16.88
N PHE A 485 4.12 -3.10 -16.18
CA PHE A 485 3.46 -2.75 -14.94
C PHE A 485 2.30 -1.79 -15.19
N LYS A 486 1.14 -2.07 -14.61
CA LYS A 486 -0.06 -1.23 -14.67
C LYS A 486 -0.34 -0.67 -13.28
N GLN A 487 -0.52 0.65 -13.19
CA GLN A 487 -0.86 1.32 -11.93
C GLN A 487 -2.20 0.80 -11.43
N LEU A 488 -2.25 0.38 -10.17
CA LEU A 488 -3.50 0.13 -9.49
C LEU A 488 -4.14 1.47 -9.11
N PHE A 489 -5.47 1.48 -9.00
CA PHE A 489 -6.23 2.65 -8.57
C PHE A 489 -7.43 2.21 -7.75
N ALA A 490 -7.88 3.09 -6.87
CA ALA A 490 -9.00 2.83 -5.98
C ALA A 490 -10.33 2.96 -6.73
N GLN A 491 -11.26 2.04 -6.44
CA GLN A 491 -12.62 2.07 -6.94
C GLN A 491 -13.57 1.58 -5.85
N VAL A 492 -14.56 2.39 -5.48
CA VAL A 492 -15.61 2.09 -4.49
C VAL A 492 -15.10 1.92 -3.04
N THR A 493 -14.11 1.06 -2.79
CA THR A 493 -13.58 0.72 -1.46
C THR A 493 -13.04 1.93 -0.70
N ASN A 494 -12.32 2.79 -1.42
CA ASN A 494 -11.79 4.04 -0.91
C ASN A 494 -11.78 5.10 -2.03
N PRO A 495 -11.88 6.40 -1.71
CA PRO A 495 -11.82 7.47 -2.69
C PRO A 495 -10.38 7.80 -3.09
N PRO A 496 -10.13 8.23 -4.33
CA PRO A 496 -8.91 8.94 -4.69
C PRO A 496 -8.89 10.34 -4.05
N ILE A 497 -7.71 10.95 -3.99
CA ILE A 497 -7.49 12.33 -3.50
C ILE A 497 -7.39 13.28 -4.71
N ASP A 498 -7.76 14.55 -4.56
CA ASP A 498 -7.49 15.58 -5.57
C ASP A 498 -6.08 16.18 -5.37
N PRO A 499 -5.09 15.84 -6.21
CA PRO A 499 -3.70 16.29 -6.01
C PRO A 499 -3.48 17.78 -6.29
N ILE A 500 -4.51 18.51 -6.73
CA ILE A 500 -4.45 19.94 -7.01
C ILE A 500 -5.16 20.73 -5.92
N ARG A 501 -6.36 20.31 -5.53
CA ARG A 501 -7.19 21.04 -4.54
C ARG A 501 -6.88 20.66 -3.10
N GLU A 502 -6.35 19.48 -2.87
CA GLU A 502 -6.02 18.92 -1.56
C GLU A 502 -4.49 18.69 -1.46
N ASP A 503 -3.68 19.54 -2.09
CA ASP A 503 -2.23 19.41 -2.10
C ASP A 503 -1.60 19.53 -0.70
N ILE A 504 -2.24 20.29 0.21
CA ILE A 504 -1.80 20.52 1.59
C ILE A 504 -1.69 19.24 2.42
N VAL A 505 -2.45 18.20 2.09
CA VAL A 505 -2.34 16.90 2.75
C VAL A 505 -1.33 15.99 2.07
N MET A 506 -0.77 16.35 0.92
CA MET A 506 0.13 15.50 0.15
C MET A 506 1.61 15.88 0.33
N SER A 507 2.50 14.90 0.19
CA SER A 507 3.95 15.15 0.25
C SER A 507 4.76 14.24 -0.67
N LEU A 508 5.77 14.85 -1.32
CA LEU A 508 6.83 14.16 -2.05
C LEU A 508 8.15 14.11 -1.28
N SER A 509 8.16 14.56 -0.02
CA SER A 509 9.34 14.49 0.83
C SER A 509 9.82 13.04 0.95
N SER A 510 11.11 12.83 0.76
CA SER A 510 11.76 11.52 0.83
C SER A 510 13.03 11.64 1.68
N SER A 511 13.50 10.54 2.23
CA SER A 511 14.72 10.52 3.02
C SER A 511 15.64 9.38 2.59
N ILE A 512 16.96 9.64 2.69
CA ILE A 512 18.02 8.67 2.44
C ILE A 512 18.78 8.48 3.74
N GLY A 513 18.93 7.24 4.19
CA GLY A 513 19.67 6.95 5.41
C GLY A 513 19.31 5.59 5.97
N GLY A 514 20.09 5.16 6.96
CA GLY A 514 19.81 3.95 7.72
C GLY A 514 18.73 4.22 8.75
N GLN A 515 17.64 3.45 8.70
CA GLN A 515 16.63 3.40 9.75
C GLN A 515 17.12 2.50 10.90
N ARG A 516 16.68 2.85 12.10
CA ARG A 516 17.02 2.16 13.35
C ARG A 516 15.81 1.42 13.92
N ASN A 517 16.02 0.78 15.07
CA ASN A 517 15.01 0.00 15.78
C ASN A 517 13.72 0.79 16.02
N LEU A 518 12.60 0.30 15.46
CA LEU A 518 11.29 0.95 15.54
C LEU A 518 10.80 1.21 16.97
N LEU A 519 11.21 0.39 17.94
CA LEU A 519 10.69 0.41 19.31
C LEU A 519 11.48 1.33 20.25
N GLU A 520 12.50 2.01 19.75
CA GLU A 520 13.31 2.97 20.50
C GLU A 520 13.19 4.38 19.93
N GLU A 521 13.67 5.35 20.70
CA GLU A 521 13.64 6.77 20.36
C GLU A 521 14.96 7.41 20.80
N THR A 522 15.81 7.74 19.83
CA THR A 522 17.11 8.37 20.08
C THR A 522 17.38 9.49 19.06
N PRO A 523 18.30 10.44 19.35
CA PRO A 523 18.70 11.46 18.38
C PRO A 523 19.19 10.87 17.06
N GLU A 524 19.88 9.72 17.10
CA GLU A 524 20.43 9.05 15.92
C GLU A 524 19.36 8.42 15.02
N HIS A 525 18.08 8.43 15.39
CA HIS A 525 17.01 8.10 14.44
C HIS A 525 16.72 9.26 13.47
N ALA A 526 17.14 10.48 13.80
CA ALA A 526 17.00 11.65 12.93
C ALA A 526 18.17 11.79 11.93
N HIS A 527 19.07 10.80 11.89
CA HIS A 527 20.23 10.69 11.01
C HIS A 527 19.87 10.36 9.56
N HIS A 528 19.10 11.26 8.95
CA HIS A 528 18.57 11.13 7.59
C HIS A 528 18.97 12.32 6.73
N LEU A 529 19.23 12.04 5.46
CA LEU A 529 19.38 13.04 4.42
C LEU A 529 18.01 13.29 3.78
N VAL A 530 17.40 14.43 4.08
CA VAL A 530 16.03 14.75 3.65
C VAL A 530 16.04 15.48 2.30
N LEU A 531 15.21 14.98 1.39
CA LEU A 531 14.97 15.49 0.05
C LEU A 531 13.54 16.05 -0.04
N LYS A 532 13.38 17.20 -0.72
CA LYS A 532 12.04 17.77 -0.99
C LYS A 532 11.21 16.94 -1.97
N HIS A 533 11.89 16.22 -2.85
CA HIS A 533 11.31 15.33 -3.85
C HIS A 533 12.33 14.24 -4.22
N PRO A 534 11.89 13.09 -4.74
CA PRO A 534 12.79 11.98 -5.04
C PRO A 534 13.59 12.15 -6.35
N VAL A 535 13.34 13.18 -7.15
CA VAL A 535 14.04 13.38 -8.44
C VAL A 535 15.30 14.22 -8.23
N LEU A 536 16.47 13.72 -8.61
CA LEU A 536 17.75 14.42 -8.50
C LEU A 536 18.23 14.85 -9.89
N ARG A 537 18.65 16.11 -10.05
CA ARG A 537 19.38 16.58 -11.24
C ARG A 537 20.82 16.06 -11.24
N ASN A 538 21.53 16.16 -12.36
CA ASN A 538 22.86 15.56 -12.52
C ASN A 538 23.87 16.11 -11.51
N ASP A 539 23.91 17.42 -11.30
CA ASP A 539 24.73 18.08 -10.27
C ASP A 539 24.37 17.62 -8.84
N GLU A 540 23.08 17.39 -8.59
CA GLU A 540 22.57 16.94 -7.29
C GLU A 540 22.98 15.47 -7.05
N MET A 541 22.95 14.63 -8.09
CA MET A 541 23.48 13.27 -8.02
C MET A 541 24.98 13.27 -7.71
N GLU A 542 25.76 14.15 -8.33
CA GLU A 542 27.20 14.22 -8.06
C GLU A 542 27.50 14.76 -6.65
N THR A 543 26.69 15.70 -6.18
CA THR A 543 26.71 16.17 -4.78
C THR A 543 26.47 15.00 -3.82
N LEU A 544 25.47 14.15 -4.11
CA LEU A 544 25.17 12.97 -3.30
C LEU A 544 26.28 11.91 -3.37
N ARG A 545 26.86 11.68 -4.55
CA ARG A 545 27.93 10.69 -4.73
C ARG A 545 29.16 11.02 -3.90
N GLN A 546 29.47 12.30 -3.73
CA GLN A 546 30.61 12.77 -2.96
C GLN A 546 30.26 13.07 -1.49
N VAL A 547 29.07 12.65 -1.02
CA VAL A 547 28.69 12.86 0.39
C VAL A 547 29.63 12.05 1.30
N ASP A 548 30.42 12.77 2.08
CA ASP A 548 31.24 12.25 3.19
C ASP A 548 31.03 13.09 4.46
N GLN A 549 29.91 13.83 4.50
CA GLN A 549 29.54 14.64 5.66
C GLN A 549 28.93 13.76 6.76
N GLY A 550 29.64 13.68 7.88
CA GLY A 550 29.19 13.03 9.10
C GLY A 550 29.06 11.52 8.95
N ILE A 551 27.82 11.06 8.88
CA ILE A 551 27.43 9.65 8.90
C ILE A 551 27.09 9.10 7.51
N PHE A 552 26.89 9.95 6.51
CA PHE A 552 26.47 9.53 5.18
C PHE A 552 27.69 9.12 4.38
N LYS A 553 27.67 7.88 3.90
CA LYS A 553 28.74 7.30 3.11
C LYS A 553 28.13 6.63 1.90
N SER A 554 28.43 7.21 0.73
CA SER A 554 27.99 6.67 -0.54
C SER A 554 28.83 5.49 -1.00
N HIS A 555 28.22 4.62 -1.81
CA HIS A 555 28.90 3.62 -2.62
C HIS A 555 28.19 3.48 -3.96
N THR A 556 28.93 3.54 -5.06
CA THR A 556 28.37 3.37 -6.40
C THR A 556 28.57 1.94 -6.88
N LEU A 557 27.47 1.26 -7.21
CA LEU A 557 27.43 -0.05 -7.82
C LEU A 557 27.17 0.10 -9.32
N ASP A 558 28.07 -0.44 -10.13
CA ASP A 558 27.92 -0.47 -11.58
C ASP A 558 26.88 -1.52 -11.99
N ILE A 559 25.71 -1.16 -12.49
CA ILE A 559 24.68 -2.13 -12.91
C ILE A 559 24.76 -2.49 -14.41
N THR A 560 25.97 -2.53 -14.98
CA THR A 560 26.21 -2.96 -16.36
C THR A 560 26.94 -4.31 -16.44
N TRP A 561 26.76 -5.04 -17.54
CA TRP A 561 27.49 -6.29 -17.81
C TRP A 561 28.15 -6.28 -19.20
N PRO A 562 29.23 -7.06 -19.40
CA PRO A 562 29.90 -7.15 -20.70
C PRO A 562 28.99 -7.73 -21.79
N VAL A 563 28.96 -7.09 -22.97
CA VAL A 563 28.18 -7.57 -24.13
C VAL A 563 28.58 -8.99 -24.56
N VAL A 564 29.86 -9.32 -24.41
CA VAL A 564 30.42 -10.65 -24.74
C VAL A 564 29.84 -11.80 -23.91
N ASP A 565 29.28 -11.51 -22.74
CA ASP A 565 28.65 -12.51 -21.87
C ASP A 565 27.22 -12.86 -22.34
N GLY A 566 26.72 -12.18 -23.38
CA GLY A 566 25.39 -12.43 -23.94
C GLY A 566 24.25 -12.21 -22.94
N PRO A 567 23.06 -12.79 -23.19
CA PRO A 567 21.89 -12.66 -22.32
C PRO A 567 22.14 -13.21 -20.90
N ASP A 568 22.92 -14.28 -20.77
CA ASP A 568 23.20 -14.94 -19.48
C ASP A 568 24.00 -14.05 -18.51
N GLY A 569 24.75 -13.07 -19.05
CA GLY A 569 25.53 -12.11 -18.26
C GLY A 569 24.70 -11.31 -17.26
N ILE A 570 23.41 -11.06 -17.57
CA ILE A 570 22.53 -10.28 -16.69
C ILE A 570 22.34 -10.95 -15.32
N LEU A 571 22.18 -12.27 -15.29
CA LEU A 571 21.88 -13.03 -14.06
C LEU A 571 23.10 -13.02 -13.14
N LYS A 572 24.29 -13.20 -13.72
CA LYS A 572 25.56 -13.12 -13.01
C LYS A 572 25.78 -11.71 -12.46
N ARG A 573 25.55 -10.67 -13.26
CA ARG A 573 25.75 -9.29 -12.80
C ARG A 573 24.75 -8.93 -11.70
N LEU A 574 23.47 -9.33 -11.83
CA LEU A 574 22.45 -9.12 -10.81
C LEU A 574 22.84 -9.78 -9.47
N ALA A 575 23.29 -11.03 -9.50
CA ALA A 575 23.75 -11.73 -8.30
C ALA A 575 24.93 -11.00 -7.65
N ASN A 576 25.97 -10.66 -8.43
CA ASN A 576 27.11 -9.91 -7.93
C ASN A 576 26.72 -8.54 -7.36
N ALA A 577 25.76 -7.84 -7.98
CA ALA A 577 25.32 -6.53 -7.52
C ALA A 577 24.56 -6.61 -6.19
N CYS A 578 23.84 -7.72 -5.96
CA CYS A 578 23.21 -8.01 -4.68
C CYS A 578 24.27 -8.23 -3.59
N ASP A 579 25.29 -9.05 -3.87
CA ASP A 579 26.38 -9.34 -2.94
C ASP A 579 27.21 -8.09 -2.62
N GLU A 580 27.59 -7.31 -3.65
CA GLU A 580 28.29 -6.03 -3.51
C GLU A 580 27.48 -5.03 -2.66
N ALA A 581 26.15 -4.98 -2.84
CA ALA A 581 25.28 -4.10 -2.06
C ALA A 581 25.26 -4.51 -0.58
N TYR A 582 25.16 -5.82 -0.32
CA TYR A 582 25.24 -6.37 1.04
C TYR A 582 26.58 -6.03 1.69
N ASP A 583 27.70 -6.31 1.01
CA ASP A 583 29.05 -6.07 1.50
C ASP A 583 29.31 -4.57 1.74
N ALA A 584 28.81 -3.70 0.86
CA ALA A 584 28.90 -2.26 1.03
C ALA A 584 28.19 -1.79 2.32
N ILE A 585 27.00 -2.30 2.60
CA ILE A 585 26.28 -1.99 3.85
C ILE A 585 27.07 -2.49 5.06
N ARG A 586 27.62 -3.72 4.99
CA ARG A 586 28.47 -4.25 6.07
C ARG A 586 29.76 -3.46 6.26
N ALA A 587 30.27 -2.81 5.21
CA ALA A 587 31.38 -1.85 5.28
C ALA A 587 30.95 -0.45 5.79
N GLY A 588 29.70 -0.27 6.21
CA GLY A 588 29.17 0.98 6.78
C GLY A 588 28.73 2.00 5.74
N ARG A 589 28.40 1.58 4.51
CA ARG A 589 27.83 2.44 3.46
C ARG A 589 26.31 2.47 3.59
N ASN A 590 25.74 3.64 3.80
CA ASN A 590 24.29 3.83 4.01
C ASN A 590 23.59 4.57 2.86
N VAL A 591 24.33 4.93 1.80
CA VAL A 591 23.78 5.44 0.54
C VAL A 591 24.31 4.57 -0.60
N LEU A 592 23.47 3.71 -1.17
CA LEU A 592 23.86 2.88 -2.30
C LEU A 592 23.34 3.49 -3.60
N ILE A 593 24.24 3.77 -4.53
CA ILE A 593 23.95 4.36 -5.83
C ILE A 593 24.08 3.26 -6.88
N LEU A 594 22.96 2.81 -7.43
CA LEU A 594 22.93 1.91 -8.57
C LEU A 594 23.10 2.75 -9.83
N SER A 595 24.13 2.50 -10.63
CA SER A 595 24.48 3.36 -11.76
C SER A 595 24.70 2.58 -13.05
N ASP A 596 24.02 2.99 -14.12
CA ASP A 596 24.26 2.48 -15.48
C ASP A 596 25.19 3.39 -16.32
N ARG A 597 25.86 4.37 -15.70
CA ARG A 597 26.83 5.30 -16.36
C ARG A 597 27.95 4.58 -17.12
N ALA A 598 28.28 3.34 -16.75
CA ALA A 598 29.32 2.56 -17.43
C ALA A 598 28.86 1.96 -18.78
N ALA A 599 27.62 2.22 -19.20
CA ALA A 599 27.09 1.76 -20.48
C ALA A 599 27.94 2.29 -21.64
N SER A 600 28.35 1.39 -22.52
CA SER A 600 29.24 1.69 -23.65
C SER A 600 29.10 0.62 -24.73
N ALA A 601 29.84 0.74 -25.83
CA ALA A 601 29.87 -0.29 -26.88
C ALA A 601 30.18 -1.71 -26.36
N SER A 602 30.87 -1.84 -25.23
CA SER A 602 31.26 -3.13 -24.64
C SER A 602 30.46 -3.54 -23.41
N ARG A 603 29.62 -2.64 -22.87
CA ARG A 603 28.86 -2.86 -21.63
C ARG A 603 27.41 -2.43 -21.80
N VAL A 604 26.50 -3.32 -21.47
CA VAL A 604 25.05 -3.11 -21.55
C VAL A 604 24.47 -2.98 -20.14
N ALA A 605 23.47 -2.11 -19.98
CA ALA A 605 22.86 -1.78 -18.70
C ALA A 605 21.76 -2.77 -18.31
N ILE A 606 21.74 -3.22 -17.05
CA ILE A 606 20.58 -3.93 -16.48
C ILE A 606 19.39 -2.97 -16.51
N PRO A 607 18.19 -3.42 -16.96
CA PRO A 607 16.98 -2.62 -16.81
C PRO A 607 16.87 -2.10 -15.37
N SER A 608 16.83 -0.78 -15.24
CA SER A 608 16.97 -0.06 -13.96
C SER A 608 15.95 -0.53 -12.93
N LEU A 609 14.71 -0.79 -13.36
CA LEU A 609 13.66 -1.34 -12.51
C LEU A 609 13.99 -2.73 -11.96
N LEU A 610 14.59 -3.60 -12.79
CA LEU A 610 15.02 -4.94 -12.37
C LEU A 610 16.17 -4.85 -11.37
N ALA A 611 17.15 -3.97 -11.61
CA ALA A 611 18.27 -3.76 -10.69
C ALA A 611 17.82 -3.27 -9.31
N VAL A 612 16.97 -2.24 -9.27
CA VAL A 612 16.41 -1.70 -8.02
C VAL A 612 15.63 -2.77 -7.26
N ALA A 613 14.71 -3.46 -7.94
CA ALA A 613 13.85 -4.43 -7.29
C ALA A 613 14.64 -5.66 -6.80
N ALA A 614 15.60 -6.15 -7.60
CA ALA A 614 16.45 -7.28 -7.22
C ALA A 614 17.25 -6.99 -5.94
N ILE A 615 17.93 -5.84 -5.90
CA ILE A 615 18.74 -5.44 -4.76
C ILE A 615 17.84 -5.12 -3.56
N HIS A 616 16.74 -4.39 -3.74
CA HIS A 616 15.77 -4.12 -2.67
C HIS A 616 15.31 -5.41 -1.98
N HIS A 617 14.79 -6.37 -2.75
CA HIS A 617 14.29 -7.62 -2.20
C HIS A 617 15.38 -8.52 -1.63
N HIS A 618 16.58 -8.52 -2.21
CA HIS A 618 17.72 -9.24 -1.65
C HIS A 618 18.09 -8.68 -0.27
N LEU A 619 18.27 -7.37 -0.14
CA LEU A 619 18.60 -6.73 1.14
C LEU A 619 17.50 -6.92 2.20
N VAL A 620 16.22 -7.03 1.80
CA VAL A 620 15.12 -7.36 2.71
C VAL A 620 15.28 -8.79 3.25
N ARG A 621 15.58 -9.76 2.37
CA ARG A 621 15.80 -11.16 2.77
C ARG A 621 17.02 -11.33 3.66
N GLU A 622 18.08 -10.58 3.41
CA GLU A 622 19.29 -10.55 4.25
C GLU A 622 19.13 -9.73 5.53
N GLY A 623 17.98 -9.06 5.73
CA GLY A 623 17.67 -8.30 6.94
C GLY A 623 18.42 -6.98 7.10
N VAL A 624 19.04 -6.46 6.04
CA VAL A 624 19.87 -5.23 6.05
C VAL A 624 19.26 -4.07 5.27
N ARG A 625 18.10 -4.24 4.62
CA ARG A 625 17.50 -3.20 3.77
C ARG A 625 17.34 -1.86 4.48
N LEU A 626 17.02 -1.86 5.77
CA LEU A 626 16.81 -0.65 6.54
C LEU A 626 18.11 0.12 6.81
N GLU A 627 19.28 -0.49 6.67
CA GLU A 627 20.56 0.16 6.98
C GLU A 627 21.04 1.14 5.90
N ALA A 628 20.41 1.15 4.71
CA ALA A 628 20.80 2.04 3.61
C ALA A 628 19.63 2.53 2.74
N GLY A 629 19.79 3.74 2.18
CA GLY A 629 18.94 4.24 1.10
C GLY A 629 19.44 3.75 -0.27
N LEU A 630 18.51 3.40 -1.17
CA LEU A 630 18.81 3.03 -2.56
C LEU A 630 18.54 4.21 -3.48
N VAL A 631 19.54 4.63 -4.24
CA VAL A 631 19.44 5.68 -5.26
C VAL A 631 19.76 5.08 -6.61
N ILE A 632 18.96 5.38 -7.62
CA ILE A 632 19.18 4.90 -8.98
C ILE A 632 19.59 6.07 -9.88
N GLU A 633 20.81 6.01 -10.39
CA GLU A 633 21.29 6.83 -11.49
C GLU A 633 21.10 6.03 -12.78
N SER A 634 20.15 6.42 -13.61
CA SER A 634 19.82 5.68 -14.81
C SER A 634 19.48 6.54 -16.00
N ALA A 635 19.86 6.05 -17.18
CA ALA A 635 19.46 6.61 -18.46
C ALA A 635 18.04 6.23 -18.92
N GLU A 636 17.38 5.23 -18.32
CA GLU A 636 16.04 4.81 -18.78
C GLU A 636 14.86 5.73 -18.39
N PRO A 637 14.77 6.27 -17.15
CA PRO A 637 13.55 6.94 -16.70
C PRO A 637 13.30 8.27 -17.41
N ARG A 638 12.08 8.45 -17.93
CA ARG A 638 11.67 9.63 -18.71
C ARG A 638 10.17 9.92 -18.66
N GLU A 639 9.36 8.93 -18.28
CA GLU A 639 7.93 9.07 -18.04
C GLU A 639 7.61 9.04 -16.55
N VAL A 640 6.57 9.75 -16.12
CA VAL A 640 6.06 9.72 -14.73
C VAL A 640 5.89 8.28 -14.21
N HIS A 641 5.45 7.37 -15.08
CA HIS A 641 5.28 5.95 -14.74
C HIS A 641 6.61 5.26 -14.39
N HIS A 642 7.73 5.62 -15.03
CA HIS A 642 9.05 5.06 -14.73
C HIS A 642 9.51 5.46 -13.33
N PHE A 643 9.27 6.72 -12.93
CA PHE A 643 9.56 7.17 -11.57
C PHE A 643 8.67 6.47 -10.54
N ALA A 644 7.37 6.37 -10.81
CA ALA A 644 6.43 5.71 -9.91
C ALA A 644 6.78 4.24 -9.67
N THR A 645 7.20 3.51 -10.70
CA THR A 645 7.60 2.09 -10.57
C THR A 645 8.90 1.95 -9.80
N LEU A 646 9.95 2.73 -10.12
CA LEU A 646 11.22 2.70 -9.37
C LEU A 646 11.03 2.98 -7.87
N LEU A 647 10.20 3.97 -7.51
CA LEU A 647 9.87 4.26 -6.12
C LEU A 647 9.07 3.11 -5.49
N GLY A 648 8.05 2.63 -6.18
CA GLY A 648 7.20 1.53 -5.71
C GLY A 648 7.95 0.21 -5.46
N TYR A 649 9.12 0.02 -6.09
CA TYR A 649 10.00 -1.13 -5.91
C TYR A 649 11.26 -0.84 -5.08
N GLY A 650 11.34 0.33 -4.44
CA GLY A 650 12.23 0.56 -3.30
C GLY A 650 13.37 1.54 -3.51
N ALA A 651 13.40 2.31 -4.60
CA ALA A 651 14.26 3.47 -4.72
C ALA A 651 13.81 4.59 -3.76
N ALA A 652 14.76 5.28 -3.13
CA ALA A 652 14.53 6.46 -2.30
C ALA A 652 14.66 7.76 -3.10
N ALA A 653 15.54 7.76 -4.11
CA ALA A 653 15.75 8.85 -5.06
C ALA A 653 16.17 8.32 -6.44
N ILE A 654 15.95 9.14 -7.47
CA ILE A 654 16.13 8.78 -8.89
C ILE A 654 16.83 9.94 -9.59
N ASN A 655 18.00 9.68 -10.19
CA ASN A 655 18.66 10.57 -11.11
C ASN A 655 18.50 10.06 -12.57
N PRO A 656 17.55 10.63 -13.34
CA PRO A 656 17.35 10.29 -14.75
C PRO A 656 18.36 11.03 -15.65
N TYR A 657 19.65 10.70 -15.57
CA TYR A 657 20.70 11.61 -16.08
C TYR A 657 20.59 11.90 -17.58
N LEU A 658 20.29 10.88 -18.38
CA LEU A 658 20.20 11.00 -19.83
C LEU A 658 19.00 11.84 -20.26
N MET A 659 17.91 11.82 -19.47
CA MET A 659 16.76 12.71 -19.69
C MET A 659 17.16 14.16 -19.51
N PHE A 660 17.94 14.51 -18.48
CA PHE A 660 18.39 15.89 -18.27
C PHE A 660 19.39 16.34 -19.35
N ASP A 661 20.35 15.50 -19.71
CA ASP A 661 21.28 15.82 -20.80
C ASP A 661 20.55 15.98 -22.15
N THR A 662 19.49 15.20 -22.38
CA THR A 662 18.60 15.37 -23.54
C THR A 662 17.87 16.71 -23.50
N VAL A 663 17.33 17.11 -22.34
CA VAL A 663 16.65 18.40 -22.17
C VAL A 663 17.62 19.56 -22.41
N ASP A 664 18.84 19.48 -21.89
CA ASP A 664 19.88 20.50 -22.11
C ASP A 664 20.23 20.62 -23.61
N SER A 665 20.32 19.49 -24.31
CA SER A 665 20.52 19.47 -25.76
C SER A 665 19.36 20.12 -26.52
N LEU A 666 18.11 19.87 -26.10
CA LEU A 666 16.92 20.48 -26.72
C LEU A 666 16.88 22.00 -26.51
N VAL A 667 17.29 22.49 -25.32
CA VAL A 667 17.41 23.92 -25.04
C VAL A 667 18.50 24.54 -25.92
N ALA A 668 19.68 23.92 -26.01
CA ALA A 668 20.77 24.40 -26.87
C ALA A 668 20.38 24.46 -28.36
N GLN A 669 19.44 23.61 -28.79
CA GLN A 669 18.88 23.59 -30.14
C GLN A 669 17.71 24.58 -30.34
N GLY A 670 17.27 25.29 -29.30
CA GLY A 670 16.10 26.18 -29.35
C GLY A 670 14.77 25.44 -29.58
N ARG A 671 14.67 24.18 -29.15
CA ARG A 671 13.50 23.31 -29.35
C ARG A 671 12.52 23.32 -28.18
N ILE A 672 12.84 24.01 -27.09
CA ILE A 672 11.94 24.19 -25.94
C ILE A 672 11.29 25.58 -26.06
N PRO A 673 9.98 25.67 -26.29
CA PRO A 673 9.29 26.95 -26.36
C PRO A 673 9.39 27.71 -25.03
N ASP A 674 9.61 29.03 -25.12
CA ASP A 674 9.57 29.99 -24.02
C ASP A 674 10.62 29.76 -22.90
N VAL A 675 11.60 28.87 -23.10
CA VAL A 675 12.65 28.57 -22.11
C VAL A 675 14.01 28.44 -22.80
N ASP A 676 14.89 29.43 -22.58
CA ASP A 676 16.24 29.50 -23.16
C ASP A 676 17.35 29.04 -22.19
N ASP A 677 16.99 28.74 -20.94
CA ASP A 677 17.93 28.33 -19.87
C ASP A 677 17.72 26.86 -19.48
N ALA A 678 18.80 26.08 -19.56
CA ALA A 678 18.83 24.67 -19.19
C ALA A 678 18.40 24.44 -17.74
N ALA A 679 18.86 25.28 -16.79
CA ALA A 679 18.53 25.09 -15.39
C ALA A 679 17.02 25.26 -15.11
N THR A 680 16.36 26.19 -15.80
CA THR A 680 14.91 26.42 -15.75
C THR A 680 14.16 25.26 -16.38
N ALA A 681 14.59 24.79 -17.56
CA ALA A 681 14.01 23.63 -18.23
C ALA A 681 14.06 22.38 -17.34
N GLN A 682 15.21 22.07 -16.73
CA GLN A 682 15.37 20.95 -15.80
C GLN A 682 14.44 21.09 -14.57
N LYS A 683 14.34 22.28 -13.97
CA LYS A 683 13.42 22.54 -12.84
C LYS A 683 11.96 22.34 -13.23
N ASN A 684 11.58 22.75 -14.44
CA ASN A 684 10.24 22.52 -14.96
C ASN A 684 9.96 21.01 -15.13
N VAL A 685 10.91 20.24 -15.66
CA VAL A 685 10.78 18.78 -15.77
C VAL A 685 10.63 18.13 -14.39
N VAL A 686 11.45 18.52 -13.40
CA VAL A 686 11.32 18.03 -12.02
C VAL A 686 9.93 18.34 -11.45
N LYS A 687 9.43 19.58 -11.65
CA LYS A 687 8.08 19.99 -11.24
C LYS A 687 6.99 19.18 -11.94
N ALA A 688 7.13 18.92 -13.24
CA ALA A 688 6.19 18.13 -14.03
C ALA A 688 6.09 16.69 -13.51
N ILE A 689 7.24 16.06 -13.27
CA ILE A 689 7.32 14.70 -12.71
C ILE A 689 6.74 14.69 -11.29
N GLY A 690 7.05 15.69 -10.45
CA GLY A 690 6.48 15.80 -9.11
C GLY A 690 4.96 15.86 -9.12
N LYS A 691 4.37 16.71 -9.96
CA LYS A 691 2.90 16.75 -10.15
C LYS A 691 2.35 15.41 -10.66
N GLY A 692 3.03 14.78 -11.59
CA GLY A 692 2.67 13.45 -12.10
C GLY A 692 2.72 12.37 -11.02
N LEU A 693 3.70 12.41 -10.11
CA LEU A 693 3.80 11.49 -8.98
C LEU A 693 2.66 11.70 -7.99
N LEU A 694 2.35 12.95 -7.62
CA LEU A 694 1.18 13.27 -6.78
C LEU A 694 -0.12 12.74 -7.42
N LYS A 695 -0.29 12.91 -8.73
CA LYS A 695 -1.40 12.31 -9.47
C LYS A 695 -1.39 10.78 -9.43
N ALA A 696 -0.22 10.14 -9.56
CA ALA A 696 -0.12 8.69 -9.55
C ALA A 696 -0.51 8.09 -8.19
N ILE A 697 0.01 8.65 -7.08
CA ILE A 697 -0.28 8.13 -5.72
C ILE A 697 -1.72 8.44 -5.28
N SER A 698 -2.27 9.60 -5.67
CA SER A 698 -3.64 9.99 -5.35
C SER A 698 -4.71 9.13 -6.01
N LYS A 699 -4.41 8.43 -7.11
CA LYS A 699 -5.33 7.43 -7.72
C LYS A 699 -5.70 6.30 -6.76
N MET A 700 -4.82 5.95 -5.82
CA MET A 700 -5.09 4.99 -4.76
C MET A 700 -5.56 5.66 -3.47
N GLY A 701 -5.64 7.00 -3.44
CA GLY A 701 -5.94 7.80 -2.25
C GLY A 701 -4.76 7.92 -1.29
N ILE A 702 -3.52 7.71 -1.76
CA ILE A 702 -2.31 7.80 -0.92
C ILE A 702 -1.83 9.25 -0.91
N SER A 703 -1.58 9.80 0.28
CA SER A 703 -1.14 11.19 0.43
C SER A 703 0.38 11.38 0.38
N THR A 704 1.18 10.40 0.82
CA THR A 704 2.64 10.58 0.98
C THR A 704 3.44 9.62 0.11
N ILE A 705 4.51 10.11 -0.51
CA ILE A 705 5.41 9.25 -1.30
C ILE A 705 6.12 8.21 -0.43
N ALA A 706 6.38 8.52 0.85
CA ALA A 706 6.97 7.59 1.80
C ALA A 706 6.16 6.28 1.93
N SER A 707 4.83 6.39 1.98
CA SER A 707 3.94 5.22 2.07
C SER A 707 3.77 4.48 0.73
N TYR A 708 4.08 5.16 -0.38
CA TYR A 708 4.04 4.58 -1.72
C TYR A 708 5.34 3.85 -2.08
N SER A 709 6.48 4.33 -1.57
CA SER A 709 7.79 3.72 -1.77
C SER A 709 7.84 2.32 -1.18
N GLY A 710 8.21 1.33 -2.00
CA GLY A 710 8.20 -0.09 -1.61
C GLY A 710 6.81 -0.74 -1.49
N ALA A 711 5.72 -0.02 -1.75
CA ALA A 711 4.35 -0.54 -1.63
C ALA A 711 3.88 -1.36 -2.83
N GLN A 712 4.57 -1.26 -3.97
CA GLN A 712 4.30 -2.06 -5.17
C GLN A 712 2.83 -1.96 -5.64
N ILE A 713 2.31 -0.73 -5.78
CA ILE A 713 0.92 -0.41 -6.20
C ILE A 713 0.74 -0.63 -7.73
N PHE A 714 1.09 -1.84 -8.17
CA PHE A 714 1.13 -2.24 -9.56
C PHE A 714 0.67 -3.68 -9.73
N GLU A 715 0.11 -3.96 -10.91
CA GLU A 715 -0.07 -5.31 -11.45
C GLU A 715 0.87 -5.52 -12.63
N ALA A 716 1.54 -6.66 -12.68
CA ALA A 716 2.38 -7.06 -13.80
C ALA A 716 1.57 -7.88 -14.80
N VAL A 717 1.61 -7.52 -16.09
CA VAL A 717 0.90 -8.23 -17.17
C VAL A 717 1.93 -8.76 -18.17
N GLY A 718 2.04 -10.10 -18.27
CA GLY A 718 2.94 -10.75 -19.22
C GLY A 718 4.36 -10.98 -18.71
N LEU A 719 4.58 -11.04 -17.38
CA LEU A 719 5.85 -11.44 -16.79
C LEU A 719 5.75 -12.84 -16.21
N HIS A 720 6.80 -13.65 -16.35
CA HIS A 720 6.82 -15.00 -15.81
C HIS A 720 6.81 -15.01 -14.26
N ALA A 721 6.17 -16.01 -13.66
CA ALA A 721 6.03 -16.12 -12.20
C ALA A 721 7.41 -16.13 -11.50
N ASP A 722 8.38 -16.89 -12.01
CA ASP A 722 9.73 -16.95 -11.40
C ASP A 722 10.44 -15.59 -11.33
N LEU A 723 10.26 -14.75 -12.35
CA LEU A 723 10.80 -13.39 -12.37
C LEU A 723 10.13 -12.53 -11.28
N VAL A 724 8.80 -12.61 -11.18
CA VAL A 724 8.01 -11.86 -10.22
C VAL A 724 8.31 -12.33 -8.79
N ASP A 725 8.29 -13.62 -8.53
CA ASP A 725 8.51 -14.19 -7.20
C ASP A 725 9.90 -13.87 -6.67
N ARG A 726 10.92 -13.85 -7.54
CA ARG A 726 12.30 -13.58 -7.14
C ARG A 726 12.61 -12.10 -6.96
N TYR A 727 12.18 -11.25 -7.90
CA TYR A 727 12.63 -9.87 -8.01
C TYR A 727 11.54 -8.82 -7.75
N PHE A 728 10.26 -9.18 -7.86
CA PHE A 728 9.11 -8.29 -7.62
C PHE A 728 8.14 -8.93 -6.62
N THR A 729 8.69 -9.59 -5.60
CA THR A 729 7.96 -10.53 -4.72
C THR A 729 6.69 -9.88 -4.17
N GLY A 730 5.57 -10.57 -4.33
CA GLY A 730 4.25 -10.13 -3.89
C GLY A 730 3.41 -9.40 -4.94
N THR A 731 3.95 -9.08 -6.12
CA THR A 731 3.18 -8.46 -7.21
C THR A 731 2.29 -9.46 -7.91
N ALA A 732 1.03 -9.09 -8.12
CA ALA A 732 0.11 -9.89 -8.92
C ALA A 732 0.61 -9.97 -10.37
N SER A 733 0.74 -11.18 -10.88
CA SER A 733 0.93 -11.44 -12.31
C SER A 733 0.07 -12.62 -12.74
N ARG A 734 -1.19 -12.31 -13.08
CA ARG A 734 -2.22 -13.31 -13.40
C ARG A 734 -2.01 -13.96 -14.77
N ILE A 735 -1.24 -13.30 -15.62
CA ILE A 735 -0.92 -13.74 -16.98
C ILE A 735 0.61 -13.77 -17.07
N GLY A 736 1.14 -14.99 -17.11
CA GLY A 736 2.57 -15.24 -17.28
C GLY A 736 3.09 -14.79 -18.64
N GLY A 737 4.41 -14.76 -18.80
CA GLY A 737 5.02 -14.41 -20.08
C GLY A 737 6.53 -14.37 -20.01
N VAL A 738 7.08 -13.18 -20.17
CA VAL A 738 8.50 -12.89 -20.37
C VAL A 738 9.31 -13.17 -19.09
N GLY A 739 10.41 -13.91 -19.22
CA GLY A 739 11.42 -14.16 -18.19
C GLY A 739 12.62 -13.21 -18.28
N VAL A 740 13.62 -13.39 -17.42
CA VAL A 740 14.82 -12.54 -17.39
C VAL A 740 15.63 -12.67 -18.69
N GLU A 741 15.67 -13.87 -19.27
CA GLU A 741 16.42 -14.20 -20.47
C GLU A 741 15.93 -13.39 -21.67
N VAL A 742 14.60 -13.28 -21.81
CA VAL A 742 13.97 -12.48 -22.87
C VAL A 742 14.23 -10.99 -22.63
N LEU A 743 14.09 -10.50 -21.40
CA LEU A 743 14.42 -9.10 -21.08
C LEU A 743 15.88 -8.76 -21.39
N ALA A 744 16.80 -9.68 -21.13
CA ALA A 744 18.22 -9.52 -21.43
C ALA A 744 18.46 -9.45 -22.94
N GLN A 745 17.83 -10.35 -23.70
CA GLN A 745 17.89 -10.34 -25.15
C GLN A 745 17.31 -9.03 -25.72
N GLU A 746 16.13 -8.60 -25.29
CA GLU A 746 15.53 -7.33 -25.72
C GLU A 746 16.42 -6.13 -25.42
N THR A 747 17.14 -6.16 -24.30
CA THR A 747 18.08 -5.10 -23.90
C THR A 747 19.33 -5.10 -24.78
N LEU A 748 19.91 -6.26 -25.06
CA LEU A 748 21.04 -6.39 -25.99
C LEU A 748 20.67 -5.95 -27.40
N GLU A 749 19.48 -6.30 -27.87
CA GLU A 749 19.03 -5.90 -29.19
C GLU A 749 18.71 -4.40 -29.31
N ARG A 750 18.32 -3.74 -28.21
CA ARG A 750 18.24 -2.27 -28.14
C ARG A 750 19.63 -1.64 -28.13
N HIS A 751 20.54 -2.18 -27.32
CA HIS A 751 21.94 -1.75 -27.21
C HIS A 751 22.67 -1.79 -28.57
N ALA A 752 22.51 -2.88 -29.33
CA ALA A 752 23.13 -3.05 -30.64
C ALA A 752 22.74 -1.98 -31.69
N ARG A 753 21.61 -1.28 -31.50
CA ARG A 753 21.18 -0.18 -32.39
C ARG A 753 22.09 1.05 -32.28
N ALA A 754 22.71 1.25 -31.12
CA ALA A 754 23.57 2.40 -30.85
C ALA A 754 25.02 2.20 -31.35
N TRP A 755 25.48 0.95 -31.39
CA TRP A 755 26.84 0.59 -31.78
C TRP A 755 26.79 -0.52 -32.82
N ILE A 756 26.62 -0.14 -34.09
CA ILE A 756 26.70 -1.08 -35.22
C ILE A 756 28.14 -1.59 -35.32
N LEU A 757 28.32 -2.91 -35.12
CA LEU A 757 29.58 -3.59 -35.39
C LEU A 757 29.64 -3.86 -36.90
N ASP A 758 30.53 -3.17 -37.61
CA ASP A 758 30.76 -3.44 -39.04
C ASP A 758 31.41 -4.83 -39.17
N ALA A 759 30.69 -5.80 -39.75
CA ALA A 759 31.18 -7.16 -39.93
C ALA A 759 32.28 -7.29 -41.01
N GLU A 760 32.56 -6.21 -41.76
CA GLU A 760 33.51 -6.19 -42.87
C GLU A 760 34.89 -5.58 -42.54
N ASN A 761 35.08 -5.00 -41.34
CA ASN A 761 36.38 -4.50 -40.88
C ASN A 761 36.86 -5.23 -39.62
N ASP A 762 38.18 -5.19 -39.42
CA ASP A 762 38.90 -5.82 -38.30
C ASP A 762 38.18 -5.58 -36.95
N PRO A 763 37.92 -6.62 -36.13
CA PRO A 763 37.29 -6.48 -34.81
C PRO A 763 38.02 -5.53 -33.82
N THR A 764 39.19 -5.01 -34.18
CA THR A 764 39.90 -3.97 -33.42
C THR A 764 39.61 -2.52 -33.87
N GLU A 765 38.92 -2.29 -35.00
CA GLU A 765 38.51 -0.96 -35.46
C GLU A 765 37.00 -0.77 -35.30
N VAL A 766 36.58 -0.18 -34.16
CA VAL A 766 35.19 0.18 -33.88
C VAL A 766 34.77 1.40 -34.73
N GLY A 767 34.46 1.16 -36.01
CA GLY A 767 33.90 2.18 -36.91
C GLY A 767 32.39 2.33 -36.72
N ALA A 768 31.97 3.05 -35.67
CA ALA A 768 30.55 3.26 -35.40
C ALA A 768 29.90 4.22 -36.43
N ARG A 769 29.04 3.70 -37.32
CA ARG A 769 28.07 4.56 -38.04
C ARG A 769 26.88 4.80 -37.12
N VAL A 770 26.83 5.97 -36.50
CA VAL A 770 25.65 6.42 -35.73
C VAL A 770 24.60 6.92 -36.72
N GLU A 771 23.38 6.37 -36.71
CA GLU A 771 22.25 7.00 -37.41
C GLU A 771 22.08 8.43 -36.88
N THR A 772 22.00 9.41 -37.78
CA THR A 772 22.01 10.83 -37.41
C THR A 772 20.77 11.27 -36.63
N LEU A 773 19.69 10.48 -36.64
CA LEU A 773 18.42 10.78 -36.01
C LEU A 773 17.97 9.62 -35.11
N LEU A 774 17.25 9.95 -34.04
CA LEU A 774 16.54 8.96 -33.24
C LEU A 774 15.38 8.34 -34.05
N PRO A 775 14.95 7.11 -33.73
CA PRO A 775 13.72 6.55 -34.29
C PRO A 775 12.52 7.47 -34.06
N VAL A 776 11.57 7.51 -35.01
CA VAL A 776 10.40 8.40 -34.92
C VAL A 776 9.52 8.07 -33.72
N GLY A 777 9.48 6.81 -33.28
CA GLY A 777 8.55 6.31 -32.26
C GLY A 777 7.23 5.86 -32.86
N GLY A 778 6.14 6.05 -32.13
CA GLY A 778 4.78 5.68 -32.52
C GLY A 778 4.04 4.89 -31.46
N MET A 779 4.24 5.22 -30.19
CA MET A 779 3.53 4.68 -29.02
C MET A 779 2.29 5.52 -28.69
N TYR A 780 2.40 6.85 -28.78
CA TYR A 780 1.29 7.76 -28.48
C TYR A 780 0.43 8.08 -29.69
N SER A 781 0.96 7.85 -30.89
CA SER A 781 0.26 8.06 -32.14
C SER A 781 0.70 7.07 -33.20
N TRP A 782 -0.26 6.57 -33.99
CA TRP A 782 0.06 5.62 -35.05
C TRP A 782 1.11 6.19 -36.03
N ARG A 783 2.11 5.38 -36.33
CA ARG A 783 3.13 5.62 -37.36
C ARG A 783 3.30 4.34 -38.17
N ARG A 784 3.61 4.49 -39.46
CA ARG A 784 3.77 3.36 -40.39
C ARG A 784 4.79 2.34 -39.90
N ASP A 785 5.91 2.82 -39.36
CA ASP A 785 7.02 2.00 -38.86
C ASP A 785 7.05 1.96 -37.32
N GLY A 786 6.01 2.46 -36.65
CA GLY A 786 5.88 2.58 -35.19
C GLY A 786 5.28 1.35 -34.52
N GLU A 787 4.81 1.52 -33.28
CA GLU A 787 4.10 0.46 -32.56
C GLU A 787 2.83 0.06 -33.30
N HIS A 788 2.40 -1.18 -33.08
CA HIS A 788 1.17 -1.68 -33.64
C HIS A 788 -0.04 -1.13 -32.87
N HIS A 789 -0.95 -0.46 -33.58
CA HIS A 789 -2.20 0.09 -33.04
C HIS A 789 -3.43 -0.63 -33.64
N MET A 790 -4.44 -0.86 -32.79
CA MET A 790 -5.71 -1.45 -33.24
C MET A 790 -6.45 -0.54 -34.22
N TRP A 791 -6.48 0.78 -33.95
CA TRP A 791 -6.98 1.77 -34.88
C TRP A 791 -5.86 2.26 -35.77
N ASN A 792 -6.03 2.04 -37.07
CA ASN A 792 -5.07 2.46 -38.09
C ASN A 792 -5.82 2.97 -39.33
N PRO A 793 -5.16 3.68 -40.26
CA PRO A 793 -5.83 4.26 -41.42
C PRO A 793 -6.65 3.26 -42.24
N THR A 794 -6.19 2.01 -42.33
CA THR A 794 -6.88 0.94 -43.06
C THR A 794 -8.17 0.53 -42.36
N THR A 795 -8.12 0.21 -41.05
CA THR A 795 -9.31 -0.22 -40.31
C THR A 795 -10.36 0.88 -40.23
N ILE A 796 -9.95 2.13 -40.03
CA ILE A 796 -10.85 3.29 -40.00
C ILE A 796 -11.51 3.52 -41.36
N SER A 797 -10.73 3.47 -42.45
CA SER A 797 -11.24 3.68 -43.80
C SER A 797 -12.26 2.61 -44.21
N LEU A 798 -11.98 1.34 -43.92
CA LEU A 798 -12.89 0.23 -44.21
C LEU A 798 -14.21 0.37 -43.45
N LEU A 799 -14.16 0.73 -42.15
CA LEU A 799 -15.36 0.93 -41.34
C LEU A 799 -16.21 2.10 -41.86
N GLN A 800 -15.59 3.25 -42.16
CA GLN A 800 -16.30 4.41 -42.70
C GLN A 800 -16.95 4.09 -44.06
N HIS A 801 -16.28 3.31 -44.91
CA HIS A 801 -16.83 2.91 -46.20
C HIS A 801 -18.01 1.95 -46.02
N ALA A 802 -17.92 0.98 -45.12
CA ALA A 802 -19.00 0.03 -44.85
C ALA A 802 -20.29 0.74 -44.41
N VAL A 803 -20.19 1.69 -43.47
CA VAL A 803 -21.37 2.41 -42.95
C VAL A 803 -21.96 3.37 -43.99
N ARG A 804 -21.12 4.16 -44.68
CA ARG A 804 -21.60 5.14 -45.68
C ARG A 804 -22.20 4.52 -46.93
N THR A 805 -21.79 3.30 -47.29
CA THR A 805 -22.39 2.56 -48.41
C THR A 805 -23.78 2.05 -48.03
N GLY A 806 -23.98 1.64 -46.78
CA GLY A 806 -25.30 1.24 -46.26
C GLY A 806 -26.32 2.40 -46.25
N ASP A 807 -25.87 3.62 -45.94
CA ASP A 807 -26.74 4.82 -45.90
C ASP A 807 -27.25 5.29 -47.28
N ARG A 808 -26.74 4.73 -48.39
CA ARG A 808 -26.99 5.24 -49.76
C ARG A 808 -27.98 4.39 -50.58
N ASP A 809 -28.81 3.57 -49.94
CA ASP A 809 -29.72 2.61 -50.61
C ASP A 809 -28.99 1.68 -51.61
N ALA A 810 -27.68 1.46 -51.41
CA ALA A 810 -26.90 0.50 -52.17
C ALA A 810 -27.28 -0.94 -51.75
N PRO A 811 -27.01 -1.98 -52.57
CA PRO A 811 -27.30 -3.36 -52.20
C PRO A 811 -26.66 -3.69 -50.85
N ASP A 812 -27.47 -4.22 -49.92
CA ASP A 812 -27.06 -4.64 -48.57
C ASP A 812 -25.78 -5.51 -48.59
N ASP A 813 -25.58 -6.25 -49.68
CA ASP A 813 -24.43 -7.13 -49.90
C ASP A 813 -23.09 -6.39 -50.01
N ASP A 814 -23.06 -5.17 -50.57
CA ASP A 814 -21.83 -4.39 -50.74
C ASP A 814 -21.36 -3.79 -49.40
N ALA A 815 -22.29 -3.25 -48.62
CA ALA A 815 -22.01 -2.75 -47.27
C ALA A 815 -21.54 -3.89 -46.35
N ARG A 816 -22.20 -5.06 -46.42
CA ARG A 816 -21.79 -6.28 -45.68
C ARG A 816 -20.43 -6.79 -46.14
N ALA A 817 -20.12 -6.75 -47.44
CA ALA A 817 -18.81 -7.14 -47.95
C ALA A 817 -17.69 -6.25 -47.39
N LYS A 818 -17.90 -4.92 -47.36
CA LYS A 818 -16.94 -4.00 -46.76
C LYS A 818 -16.82 -4.15 -45.25
N PHE A 819 -17.91 -4.42 -44.56
CA PHE A 819 -17.86 -4.73 -43.12
C PHE A 819 -17.11 -6.03 -42.82
N ARG A 820 -17.20 -7.04 -43.70
CA ARG A 820 -16.38 -8.27 -43.60
C ARG A 820 -14.90 -7.96 -43.77
N GLU A 821 -14.51 -7.19 -44.79
CA GLU A 821 -13.12 -6.74 -44.96
C GLU A 821 -12.58 -6.00 -43.72
N PHE A 822 -13.39 -5.11 -43.14
CA PHE A 822 -13.06 -4.44 -41.87
C PHE A 822 -12.88 -5.45 -40.73
N SER A 823 -13.84 -6.37 -40.57
CA SER A 823 -13.84 -7.38 -39.50
C SER A 823 -12.62 -8.29 -39.60
N ASP A 824 -12.24 -8.72 -40.81
CA ASP A 824 -11.06 -9.56 -41.03
C ASP A 824 -9.77 -8.81 -40.72
N ALA A 825 -9.64 -7.54 -41.14
CA ALA A 825 -8.48 -6.71 -40.84
C ALA A 825 -8.35 -6.43 -39.33
N SER A 826 -9.48 -6.13 -38.67
CA SER A 826 -9.56 -5.79 -37.25
C SER A 826 -9.36 -7.00 -36.35
N ASN A 827 -10.07 -8.11 -36.60
CA ASN A 827 -9.99 -9.31 -35.77
C ASN A 827 -8.73 -10.13 -36.07
N GLY A 828 -8.31 -10.21 -37.34
CA GLY A 828 -7.18 -11.03 -37.76
C GLY A 828 -5.82 -10.47 -37.34
N ASN A 829 -5.42 -9.32 -37.89
CA ASN A 829 -4.07 -8.79 -37.68
C ASN A 829 -4.04 -7.78 -36.52
N ALA A 830 -5.02 -6.88 -36.44
CA ALA A 830 -4.98 -5.77 -35.49
C ALA A 830 -5.17 -6.23 -34.04
N THR A 831 -6.19 -7.05 -33.78
CA THR A 831 -6.52 -7.55 -32.44
C THR A 831 -5.54 -8.62 -31.94
N ARG A 832 -5.15 -9.55 -32.82
CA ARG A 832 -4.25 -10.68 -32.48
C ARG A 832 -2.88 -10.25 -31.98
N LYS A 833 -2.36 -9.15 -32.52
CA LYS A 833 -1.06 -8.60 -32.14
C LYS A 833 -1.10 -7.63 -30.96
N ALA A 834 -2.30 -7.19 -30.54
CA ALA A 834 -2.42 -6.13 -29.55
C ALA A 834 -3.04 -6.58 -28.22
N THR A 835 -3.95 -7.56 -28.24
CA THR A 835 -4.82 -7.87 -27.10
C THR A 835 -4.89 -9.35 -26.77
N LEU A 836 -5.23 -9.67 -25.51
CA LEU A 836 -5.38 -11.05 -25.03
C LEU A 836 -6.49 -11.82 -25.76
N ARG A 837 -7.64 -11.17 -26.04
CA ARG A 837 -8.75 -11.81 -26.77
C ARG A 837 -8.35 -12.25 -28.18
N GLY A 838 -7.35 -11.59 -28.77
CA GLY A 838 -6.82 -11.94 -30.08
C GLY A 838 -6.01 -13.25 -30.10
N LEU A 839 -5.62 -13.76 -28.92
CA LEU A 839 -4.96 -15.06 -28.77
C LEU A 839 -5.96 -16.22 -28.58
N MET A 840 -7.25 -15.92 -28.44
CA MET A 840 -8.31 -16.90 -28.21
C MET A 840 -9.01 -17.26 -29.52
N ALA A 841 -9.46 -18.51 -29.63
CA ALA A 841 -10.30 -19.00 -30.71
C ALA A 841 -11.52 -19.73 -30.13
N PHE A 842 -12.63 -19.76 -30.88
CA PHE A 842 -13.78 -20.56 -30.51
C PHE A 842 -13.52 -22.04 -30.84
N ASP A 843 -13.71 -22.92 -29.87
CA ASP A 843 -13.74 -24.35 -30.11
C ASP A 843 -15.11 -24.71 -30.70
N THR A 844 -15.09 -25.16 -31.95
CA THR A 844 -16.30 -25.52 -32.71
C THR A 844 -16.29 -26.99 -33.14
N ASP A 845 -15.30 -27.76 -32.67
CA ASP A 845 -15.21 -29.17 -32.99
C ASP A 845 -16.39 -29.93 -32.37
N GLY A 846 -17.16 -30.63 -33.21
CA GLY A 846 -18.36 -31.35 -32.79
C GLY A 846 -19.61 -30.48 -32.59
N VAL A 847 -19.56 -29.19 -32.93
CA VAL A 847 -20.74 -28.31 -32.96
C VAL A 847 -21.32 -28.29 -34.37
N GLU A 848 -22.58 -28.70 -34.53
CA GLU A 848 -23.30 -28.63 -35.81
C GLU A 848 -23.73 -27.17 -36.08
N PRO A 849 -23.34 -26.56 -37.21
CA PRO A 849 -23.78 -25.22 -37.57
C PRO A 849 -25.29 -25.17 -37.75
N VAL A 850 -25.95 -24.17 -37.15
CA VAL A 850 -27.38 -23.94 -37.34
C VAL A 850 -27.64 -22.99 -38.53
N PRO A 851 -28.79 -23.12 -39.20
CA PRO A 851 -29.26 -22.12 -40.16
C PRO A 851 -29.34 -20.72 -39.54
N LEU A 852 -29.04 -19.67 -40.31
CA LEU A 852 -29.05 -18.29 -39.80
C LEU A 852 -30.44 -17.85 -39.33
N GLU A 853 -31.50 -18.46 -39.88
CA GLU A 853 -32.90 -18.22 -39.50
C GLU A 853 -33.22 -18.69 -38.08
N GLU A 854 -32.42 -19.61 -37.51
CA GLU A 854 -32.55 -20.07 -36.12
C GLU A 854 -31.83 -19.18 -35.12
N VAL A 855 -30.96 -18.27 -35.60
CA VAL A 855 -30.23 -17.32 -34.76
C VAL A 855 -31.16 -16.19 -34.31
N GLU A 856 -30.96 -15.69 -33.08
CA GLU A 856 -31.68 -14.53 -32.57
C GLU A 856 -31.62 -13.35 -33.58
N PRO A 857 -32.76 -12.71 -33.92
CA PRO A 857 -32.77 -11.65 -34.94
C PRO A 857 -31.95 -10.44 -34.49
N ALA A 858 -31.35 -9.73 -35.45
CA ALA A 858 -30.53 -8.54 -35.20
C ALA A 858 -31.25 -7.46 -34.37
N SER A 859 -32.58 -7.34 -34.53
CA SER A 859 -33.44 -6.41 -33.77
C SER A 859 -33.53 -6.73 -32.27
N ALA A 860 -33.23 -7.97 -31.87
CA ALA A 860 -33.12 -8.37 -30.47
C ALA A 860 -31.68 -8.25 -29.96
N ILE A 861 -30.67 -8.64 -30.77
CA ILE A 861 -29.24 -8.51 -30.43
C ILE A 861 -28.86 -7.04 -30.17
N VAL A 862 -29.30 -6.11 -31.02
CA VAL A 862 -28.95 -4.68 -30.92
C VAL A 862 -29.40 -4.04 -29.60
N LYS A 863 -30.41 -4.60 -28.91
CA LYS A 863 -30.87 -4.12 -27.60
C LYS A 863 -29.83 -4.30 -26.50
N ARG A 864 -28.81 -5.14 -26.73
CA ARG A 864 -27.68 -5.36 -25.82
C ARG A 864 -26.55 -4.34 -26.05
N PHE A 865 -26.59 -3.57 -27.13
CA PHE A 865 -25.56 -2.58 -27.44
C PHE A 865 -25.85 -1.25 -26.73
N VAL A 866 -24.79 -0.64 -26.23
CA VAL A 866 -24.82 0.67 -25.60
C VAL A 866 -23.68 1.48 -26.19
N THR A 867 -23.94 2.70 -26.63
CA THR A 867 -22.96 3.58 -27.30
C THR A 867 -21.92 4.16 -26.33
N GLY A 868 -22.10 3.95 -25.02
CA GLY A 868 -21.28 4.53 -23.95
C GLY A 868 -21.65 5.99 -23.65
N ALA A 869 -21.30 6.47 -22.47
CA ALA A 869 -21.54 7.85 -22.06
C ALA A 869 -20.37 8.75 -22.49
N MET A 870 -20.49 9.40 -23.66
CA MET A 870 -19.58 10.47 -24.09
C MET A 870 -20.20 11.81 -23.74
N SER A 871 -19.50 12.66 -22.98
CA SER A 871 -20.09 13.89 -22.46
C SER A 871 -20.24 14.96 -23.55
N LEU A 872 -21.39 15.65 -23.56
CA LEU A 872 -21.56 16.89 -24.31
C LEU A 872 -20.51 17.92 -23.85
N GLY A 873 -19.61 18.31 -24.76
CA GLY A 873 -18.43 19.13 -24.47
C GLY A 873 -17.10 18.43 -24.75
N SER A 874 -17.05 17.09 -24.66
CA SER A 874 -15.93 16.30 -25.22
C SER A 874 -16.08 16.07 -26.73
N ILE A 875 -17.32 16.03 -27.20
CA ILE A 875 -17.73 15.92 -28.60
C ILE A 875 -18.73 17.03 -28.94
N SER A 876 -18.97 17.28 -30.24
CA SER A 876 -19.94 18.27 -30.70
C SER A 876 -21.37 17.81 -30.43
N THR A 877 -22.30 18.77 -30.39
CA THR A 877 -23.74 18.48 -30.20
C THR A 877 -24.26 17.50 -31.25
N GLU A 878 -23.85 17.69 -32.51
CA GLU A 878 -24.28 16.85 -33.63
C GLU A 878 -23.75 15.42 -33.57
N ALA A 879 -22.63 15.18 -32.87
CA ALA A 879 -22.10 13.84 -32.65
C ALA A 879 -22.73 13.15 -31.42
N HIS A 880 -23.27 13.95 -30.50
CA HIS A 880 -23.91 13.48 -29.28
C HIS A 880 -25.39 13.14 -29.49
N GLU A 881 -26.10 13.95 -30.29
CA GLU A 881 -27.47 13.68 -30.78
C GLU A 881 -27.51 12.49 -31.73
#